data_AF-A0A1Z4NFB7-F1
#
_entry.id   AF-A0A1Z4NFB7-F1
#
_cell.length_a   1.000
_cell.length_b   1.000
_cell.length_c   1.000
_cell.angle_alpha   90.00
_cell.angle_beta   90.00
_cell.angle_gamma   90.00
#
_symmetry.space_group_name_H-M   'P 1'
#
loop_
_entity.id
_entity.type
_entity.pdbx_description
1 polymer ?
#
loop_
_entity_poly.entity_id
_entity_poly.type
_entity_poly.pdbx_seq_one_letter_code
_entity_poly.pdbx_strand_id
1 'polypeptide(L)'
;MNRNSQPNKSNSSSDIWREFVQAELKNKSKLGTLLESSVYGGYENKCLTIYFSDDNLRKNAQGQLKVIQTKLENQFRLVCDRIYFKTASAPVANITPQAINMSELGNPLQALYWTEAKLPDENDEVERMKILKDTVTAEKNCQDIYKKLRDRTLKLVDNQEENTLKVTFNWRLRVGGTRGFRELLLPVLHPVFGIPYIPASTLKGAACTWAKKHGASAQICDLLGMLEGKNAKAAKVEFLDAFPIKPCLSIDVATPQWSWERNVVKYQPVPHAFLSLFQPEFLIGLRLTAQGKSDKNLDKNVVQTVKEWLENALLEGIGSRVSSGYGLALLNKPNNIQSSYESTSYEFELWTQGMYGYNPPSRANGYKGDVEFRPSAIRGILRYWFRAVALSLYDISTCQSLESLLFGELGKQGKISIATRINPSPSQEPYCYRGRIYLTATETKYLLIAEQLLILASHLGGVGRGSRRPLHLLNKRMRGCHWEVTNSNLPLAYNERQWKDLFTNLKTAFQQIKSSTNNYTSSPSKLKQRHQDVLDKNAQVWLVKSPNQIPPQKVKNWQTEGTNANVKGTALDFFYGDTRFKGMSNGTGNANVGGALGTPSFVWIKSIFPYQQEPYQVVTIFGCDHPDRLQYAQELDKLRKSNQAILVFG
;
A
#
# COMPACT_ATOMS: atom_id res chain seq x y z
N MET A 1 -12.25 69.84 -21.31
CA MET A 1 -12.68 69.12 -20.08
C MET A 1 -13.31 67.80 -20.52
N ASN A 2 -12.49 66.75 -20.62
CA ASN A 2 -12.92 65.43 -21.13
C ASN A 2 -12.89 64.40 -20.00
N ARG A 3 -14.05 63.91 -19.61
CA ARG A 3 -14.25 62.68 -18.83
C ARG A 3 -15.35 61.88 -19.49
N ASN A 4 -15.00 60.73 -20.05
CA ASN A 4 -15.61 59.42 -19.76
C ASN A 4 -15.38 58.44 -20.91
N SER A 5 -14.38 57.58 -20.75
CA SER A 5 -14.52 56.12 -20.93
C SER A 5 -13.22 55.45 -20.48
N GLN A 6 -13.22 54.85 -19.29
CA GLN A 6 -12.24 53.82 -18.98
C GLN A 6 -12.52 52.58 -19.83
N PRO A 7 -11.51 51.82 -20.27
CA PRO A 7 -11.66 50.40 -20.55
C PRO A 7 -11.12 49.60 -19.36
N ASN A 8 -12.05 49.04 -18.59
CA ASN A 8 -11.85 47.83 -17.80
C ASN A 8 -11.74 46.64 -18.75
N LYS A 9 -10.56 46.00 -18.85
CA LYS A 9 -10.35 44.56 -19.10
C LYS A 9 -8.85 44.27 -19.14
N SER A 10 -8.40 43.20 -18.48
CA SER A 10 -7.05 42.67 -18.63
C SER A 10 -6.92 42.06 -20.03
N ASN A 11 -6.51 42.86 -21.01
CA ASN A 11 -6.25 42.38 -22.37
C ASN A 11 -5.08 41.39 -22.33
N SER A 12 -5.22 40.24 -22.98
CA SER A 12 -4.11 39.31 -23.14
C SER A 12 -3.01 39.98 -23.99
N SER A 13 -1.76 39.55 -23.87
CA SER A 13 -0.66 40.07 -24.71
C SER A 13 -0.92 39.87 -26.22
N SER A 14 -1.74 38.88 -26.59
CA SER A 14 -2.22 38.69 -27.97
C SER A 14 -3.22 39.77 -28.39
N ASP A 15 -4.12 40.18 -27.49
CA ASP A 15 -5.08 41.26 -27.75
C ASP A 15 -4.35 42.61 -27.85
N ILE A 16 -3.40 42.85 -26.95
CA ILE A 16 -2.54 44.04 -26.98
C ILE A 16 -1.76 44.13 -28.29
N TRP A 17 -1.19 43.02 -28.77
CA TRP A 17 -0.50 42.99 -30.06
C TRP A 17 -1.43 43.31 -31.23
N ARG A 18 -2.65 42.75 -31.24
CA ARG A 18 -3.65 43.04 -32.27
C ARG A 18 -4.08 44.51 -32.26
N GLU A 19 -4.35 45.07 -31.08
CA GLU A 19 -4.71 46.48 -30.91
C GLU A 19 -3.59 47.41 -31.39
N PHE A 20 -2.33 47.08 -31.08
CA PHE A 20 -1.15 47.80 -31.57
C PHE A 20 -1.06 47.82 -33.10
N VAL A 21 -1.15 46.66 -33.75
CA VAL A 21 -1.08 46.57 -35.22
C VAL A 21 -2.25 47.32 -35.87
N GLN A 22 -3.47 47.19 -35.33
CA GLN A 22 -4.64 47.91 -35.83
C GLN A 22 -4.54 49.42 -35.66
N ALA A 23 -3.99 49.90 -34.53
CA ALA A 23 -3.76 51.33 -34.32
C ALA A 23 -2.75 51.89 -35.33
N GLU A 24 -1.66 51.16 -35.60
CA GLU A 24 -0.64 51.56 -36.58
C GLU A 24 -1.16 51.52 -38.03
N LEU A 25 -2.05 50.58 -38.36
CA LEU A 25 -2.75 50.51 -39.65
C LEU A 25 -3.76 51.67 -39.81
N LYS A 26 -4.55 51.96 -38.77
CA LYS A 26 -5.50 53.08 -38.76
C LYS A 26 -4.81 54.43 -38.94
N ASN A 27 -3.60 54.57 -38.40
CA ASN A 27 -2.76 55.75 -38.56
C ASN A 27 -1.99 55.79 -39.90
N LYS A 28 -2.22 54.84 -40.81
CA LYS A 28 -1.53 54.71 -42.11
C LYS A 28 0.00 54.75 -41.98
N SER A 29 0.54 54.23 -40.88
CA SER A 29 1.98 54.26 -40.61
C SER A 29 2.71 53.22 -41.47
N LYS A 30 3.98 53.51 -41.81
CA LYS A 30 4.85 52.52 -42.47
C LYS A 30 5.03 51.24 -41.63
N LEU A 31 4.93 51.37 -40.30
CA LEU A 31 5.03 50.26 -39.37
C LEU A 31 3.77 49.38 -39.41
N GLY A 32 2.58 49.97 -39.57
CA GLY A 32 1.32 49.25 -39.72
C GLY A 32 1.32 48.33 -40.94
N THR A 33 1.69 48.85 -42.12
CA THR A 33 1.81 48.05 -43.35
C THR A 33 2.84 46.93 -43.22
N LEU A 34 3.94 47.18 -42.50
CA LEU A 34 4.99 46.19 -42.26
C LEU A 34 4.55 45.05 -41.33
N LEU A 35 3.69 45.36 -40.35
CA LEU A 35 3.21 44.41 -39.35
C LEU A 35 1.85 43.79 -39.69
N GLU A 36 1.22 44.21 -40.78
CA GLU A 36 -0.11 43.75 -41.21
C GLU A 36 -0.15 42.22 -41.38
N SER A 37 0.92 41.64 -41.94
CA SER A 37 1.05 40.19 -42.14
C SER A 37 1.68 39.46 -40.95
N SER A 38 1.89 40.13 -39.82
CA SER A 38 2.56 39.55 -38.66
C SER A 38 1.58 38.70 -37.83
N VAL A 39 2.05 37.54 -37.35
CA VAL A 39 1.25 36.63 -36.52
C VAL A 39 1.87 36.55 -35.13
N TYR A 40 1.05 36.79 -34.11
CA TYR A 40 1.47 36.68 -32.71
C TYR A 40 1.88 35.25 -32.38
N GLY A 41 3.06 35.09 -31.78
CA GLY A 41 3.69 33.80 -31.47
C GLY A 41 3.82 33.47 -29.99
N GLY A 42 3.42 34.38 -29.08
CA GLY A 42 3.54 34.20 -27.62
C GLY A 42 4.29 35.33 -26.93
N TYR A 43 4.08 35.46 -25.62
CA TYR A 43 4.76 36.42 -24.75
C TYR A 43 4.99 35.79 -23.37
N GLU A 44 6.25 35.54 -23.03
CA GLU A 44 6.67 34.95 -21.75
C GLU A 44 7.93 35.65 -21.27
N ASN A 45 8.05 35.93 -19.97
CA ASN A 45 9.24 36.58 -19.37
C ASN A 45 9.69 37.84 -20.11
N LYS A 46 8.75 38.73 -20.46
CA LYS A 46 9.00 39.97 -21.23
C LYS A 46 9.59 39.75 -22.63
N CYS A 47 9.47 38.55 -23.19
CA CYS A 47 9.93 38.20 -24.52
C CYS A 47 8.74 37.96 -25.46
N LEU A 48 8.58 38.80 -26.48
CA LEU A 48 7.52 38.69 -27.48
C LEU A 48 8.00 37.89 -28.69
N THR A 49 7.24 36.90 -29.17
CA THR A 49 7.53 36.16 -30.40
C THR A 49 6.54 36.55 -31.49
N ILE A 50 7.02 36.83 -32.70
CA ILE A 50 6.20 37.22 -33.85
C ILE A 50 6.67 36.47 -35.10
N TYR A 51 5.72 35.95 -35.87
CA TYR A 51 5.94 35.22 -37.11
C TYR A 51 5.62 36.07 -38.34
N PHE A 52 6.40 35.89 -39.40
CA PHE A 52 6.17 36.51 -40.71
C PHE A 52 6.15 35.42 -41.79
N SER A 53 5.33 35.65 -42.81
CA SER A 53 5.19 34.77 -43.98
C SER A 53 6.40 34.79 -44.91
N ASP A 54 7.19 35.86 -44.89
CA ASP A 54 8.36 36.06 -45.76
C ASP A 54 9.58 36.59 -44.98
N ASP A 55 10.79 36.19 -45.40
CA ASP A 55 12.03 36.53 -44.70
C ASP A 55 12.41 38.01 -44.86
N ASN A 56 12.01 38.67 -45.95
CA ASN A 56 12.26 40.10 -46.12
C ASN A 56 11.37 40.92 -45.18
N LEU A 57 10.10 40.53 -45.01
CA LEU A 57 9.21 41.17 -44.04
C LEU A 57 9.73 41.01 -42.60
N ARG A 58 10.22 39.81 -42.25
CA ARG A 58 10.86 39.56 -40.95
C ARG A 58 12.06 40.50 -40.72
N LYS A 59 12.99 40.57 -41.67
CA LYS A 59 14.20 41.40 -41.56
C LYS A 59 13.86 42.89 -41.44
N ASN A 60 12.88 43.36 -42.22
CA ASN A 60 12.42 44.74 -42.17
C ASN A 60 11.77 45.08 -40.82
N ALA A 61 10.93 44.17 -40.28
CA ALA A 61 10.33 44.33 -38.95
C ALA A 61 11.36 44.29 -37.83
N GLN A 62 12.37 43.40 -37.95
CA GLN A 62 13.49 43.33 -37.02
C GLN A 62 14.31 44.63 -36.99
N GLY A 63 14.46 45.30 -38.14
CA GLY A 63 15.08 46.63 -38.23
C GLY A 63 14.32 47.73 -37.46
N GLN A 64 13.05 47.52 -37.13
CA GLN A 64 12.20 48.44 -36.37
C GLN A 64 12.03 48.04 -34.90
N LEU A 65 12.83 47.09 -34.39
CA LEU A 65 12.75 46.54 -33.03
C LEU A 65 12.55 47.61 -31.95
N LYS A 66 13.43 48.62 -31.89
CA LYS A 66 13.38 49.67 -30.85
C LYS A 66 12.10 50.51 -30.93
N VAL A 67 11.60 50.77 -32.13
CA VAL A 67 10.36 51.55 -32.33
C VAL A 67 9.16 50.73 -31.84
N ILE A 68 9.14 49.43 -32.14
CA ILE A 68 8.09 48.50 -31.69
C ILE A 68 8.10 48.39 -30.16
N GLN A 69 9.27 48.20 -29.55
CA GLN A 69 9.41 48.12 -28.08
C GLN A 69 8.89 49.40 -27.40
N THR A 70 9.37 50.57 -27.83
CA THR A 70 8.98 51.86 -27.24
C THR A 70 7.50 52.15 -27.38
N LYS A 71 6.87 51.83 -28.52
CA LYS A 71 5.44 52.06 -28.72
C LYS A 71 4.58 51.09 -27.89
N LEU A 72 4.94 49.81 -27.85
CA LEU A 72 4.25 48.83 -27.02
C LEU A 72 4.31 49.19 -25.54
N GLU A 73 5.45 49.66 -25.05
CA GLU A 73 5.62 50.09 -23.67
C GLU A 73 4.84 51.37 -23.37
N ASN A 74 5.03 52.43 -24.16
CA ASN A 74 4.47 53.75 -23.85
C ASN A 74 2.97 53.86 -24.11
N GLN A 75 2.45 53.19 -25.14
CA GLN A 75 1.06 53.34 -25.58
C GLN A 75 0.18 52.18 -25.11
N PHE A 76 0.76 50.98 -24.98
CA PHE A 76 0.01 49.75 -24.66
C PHE A 76 0.46 49.08 -23.35
N ARG A 77 1.43 49.66 -22.63
CA ARG A 77 1.96 49.17 -21.34
C ARG A 77 2.47 47.72 -21.38
N LEU A 78 2.88 47.23 -22.56
CA LEU A 78 3.49 45.90 -22.72
C LEU A 78 5.01 46.03 -22.79
N VAL A 79 5.69 45.66 -21.70
CA VAL A 79 7.16 45.73 -21.60
C VAL A 79 7.79 44.55 -22.33
N CYS A 80 8.60 44.81 -23.34
CA CYS A 80 9.27 43.78 -24.15
C CYS A 80 10.79 43.96 -24.10
N ASP A 81 11.48 43.21 -23.23
CA ASP A 81 12.95 43.24 -23.13
C ASP A 81 13.59 42.66 -24.40
N ARG A 82 12.93 41.67 -25.03
CA ARG A 82 13.35 41.05 -26.30
C ARG A 82 12.16 40.76 -27.20
N ILE A 83 12.36 40.86 -28.52
CA ILE A 83 11.38 40.44 -29.53
C ILE A 83 12.04 39.45 -30.50
N TYR A 84 11.49 38.25 -30.60
CA TYR A 84 11.91 37.20 -31.52
C TYR A 84 11.08 37.25 -32.81
N PHE A 85 11.72 37.60 -33.92
CA PHE A 85 11.13 37.59 -35.26
C PHE A 85 11.46 36.27 -35.95
N LYS A 86 10.45 35.49 -36.36
CA LYS A 86 10.63 34.16 -36.98
C LYS A 86 10.00 34.09 -38.37
N THR A 87 10.65 33.38 -39.29
CA THR A 87 10.13 33.08 -40.63
C THR A 87 9.55 31.67 -40.64
N ALA A 88 8.22 31.53 -40.56
CA ALA A 88 7.49 30.28 -40.67
C ALA A 88 5.99 30.57 -40.72
N SER A 89 5.18 29.64 -41.25
CA SER A 89 3.77 29.58 -40.85
C SER A 89 3.74 29.42 -39.33
N ALA A 90 3.01 30.29 -38.63
CA ALA A 90 2.76 30.09 -37.21
C ALA A 90 2.32 28.63 -37.02
N PRO A 91 2.85 27.87 -36.05
CA PRO A 91 2.30 26.55 -35.79
C PRO A 91 0.80 26.75 -35.67
N VAL A 92 0.02 26.03 -36.49
CA VAL A 92 -1.43 26.00 -36.37
C VAL A 92 -1.71 25.28 -35.06
N ALA A 93 -1.51 26.01 -33.96
CA ALA A 93 -2.22 25.77 -32.75
C ALA A 93 -3.62 26.33 -33.01
N ASN A 94 -4.43 25.57 -33.76
CA ASN A 94 -5.78 25.31 -33.32
C ASN A 94 -5.71 24.42 -32.07
N ILE A 95 -4.97 24.89 -31.07
CA ILE A 95 -5.40 24.84 -29.70
C ILE A 95 -6.08 26.20 -29.57
N THR A 96 -7.31 26.29 -30.09
CA THR A 96 -8.31 26.82 -29.17
C THR A 96 -7.98 26.10 -27.87
N PRO A 97 -7.74 26.79 -26.75
CA PRO A 97 -8.30 26.20 -25.57
C PRO A 97 -9.76 25.99 -26.00
N GLN A 98 -10.11 24.75 -26.34
CA GLN A 98 -11.04 24.15 -25.44
C GLN A 98 -10.43 24.52 -24.09
N ALA A 99 -10.94 25.63 -23.53
CA ALA A 99 -11.43 25.55 -22.19
C ALA A 99 -12.11 24.19 -22.23
N ILE A 100 -11.36 23.17 -21.81
CA ILE A 100 -11.97 22.06 -21.15
C ILE A 100 -12.83 22.83 -20.19
N ASN A 101 -14.12 22.82 -20.48
CA ASN A 101 -15.08 23.33 -19.54
C ASN A 101 -14.79 22.42 -18.35
N MET A 102 -13.90 22.85 -17.46
CA MET A 102 -13.42 22.00 -16.36
C MET A 102 -14.56 21.77 -15.37
N SER A 103 -15.70 22.40 -15.63
CA SER A 103 -17.02 22.04 -15.11
C SER A 103 -17.46 20.61 -15.46
N GLU A 104 -16.85 19.89 -16.43
CA GLU A 104 -17.37 18.57 -16.86
C GLU A 104 -16.39 17.39 -16.80
N LEU A 105 -15.07 17.59 -16.67
CA LEU A 105 -14.10 16.49 -16.53
C LEU A 105 -13.25 16.67 -15.26
N GLY A 106 -13.78 16.20 -14.13
CA GLY A 106 -13.06 16.17 -12.86
C GLY A 106 -11.94 15.12 -12.89
N ASN A 107 -10.70 15.55 -12.62
CA ASN A 107 -9.60 14.64 -12.28
C ASN A 107 -9.48 14.45 -10.75
N PRO A 108 -8.73 13.43 -10.27
CA PRO A 108 -8.61 13.18 -8.83
C PRO A 108 -8.13 14.38 -8.01
N LEU A 109 -7.12 15.12 -8.50
CA LEU A 109 -6.61 16.29 -7.79
C LEU A 109 -7.66 17.40 -7.68
N GLN A 110 -8.42 17.65 -8.74
CA GLN A 110 -9.52 18.61 -8.73
C GLN A 110 -10.64 18.20 -7.78
N ALA A 111 -11.02 16.91 -7.77
CA ALA A 111 -12.00 16.40 -6.83
C ALA A 111 -11.56 16.64 -5.38
N LEU A 112 -10.27 16.46 -5.06
CA LEU A 112 -9.72 16.78 -3.74
C LEU A 112 -9.79 18.28 -3.40
N TYR A 113 -9.60 19.17 -4.38
CA TYR A 113 -9.62 20.63 -4.15
C TYR A 113 -11.02 21.24 -4.09
N TRP A 114 -11.96 20.74 -4.90
CA TRP A 114 -13.28 21.36 -5.06
C TRP A 114 -14.35 20.84 -4.11
N THR A 115 -14.13 19.71 -3.45
CA THR A 115 -15.19 19.15 -2.62
C THR A 115 -15.53 20.07 -1.44
N GLU A 116 -14.58 20.81 -0.84
CA GLU A 116 -14.88 21.80 0.24
C GLU A 116 -13.88 22.97 0.39
N ALA A 117 -14.43 24.15 0.74
CA ALA A 117 -13.69 25.38 1.06
C ALA A 117 -13.05 25.38 2.46
N LYS A 118 -13.53 24.53 3.38
CA LYS A 118 -12.94 24.27 4.70
C LYS A 118 -12.51 22.81 4.79
N LEU A 119 -11.59 22.54 5.72
CA LEU A 119 -11.17 21.17 6.02
C LEU A 119 -12.29 20.48 6.83
N PRO A 120 -12.68 19.23 6.50
CA PRO A 120 -13.42 18.42 7.45
C PRO A 120 -12.66 18.40 8.76
N ASP A 121 -13.38 18.55 9.87
CA ASP A 121 -12.83 18.22 11.19
C ASP A 121 -12.21 16.81 11.12
N GLU A 122 -11.11 16.57 11.82
CA GLU A 122 -10.52 15.24 11.88
C GLU A 122 -11.53 14.16 12.30
N ASN A 123 -12.55 14.58 13.04
CA ASN A 123 -13.64 13.75 13.54
C ASN A 123 -14.79 13.55 12.55
N ASP A 124 -14.84 14.26 11.41
CA ASP A 124 -15.88 14.07 10.38
C ASP A 124 -15.50 12.96 9.39
N GLU A 125 -15.70 11.72 9.82
CA GLU A 125 -15.45 10.53 9.00
C GLU A 125 -16.35 10.47 7.75
N VAL A 126 -17.56 11.04 7.80
CA VAL A 126 -18.54 10.96 6.71
C VAL A 126 -18.08 11.83 5.55
N GLU A 127 -17.69 13.07 5.84
CA GLU A 127 -17.19 14.00 4.85
C GLU A 127 -15.85 13.54 4.25
N ARG A 128 -14.92 13.10 5.09
CA ARG A 128 -13.65 12.49 4.63
C ARG A 128 -13.91 11.34 3.66
N MET A 129 -14.81 10.41 4.00
CA MET A 129 -15.16 9.29 3.14
C MET A 129 -15.82 9.73 1.82
N LYS A 130 -16.64 10.78 1.84
CA LYS A 130 -17.22 11.36 0.62
C LYS A 130 -16.14 11.88 -0.32
N ILE A 131 -15.19 12.67 0.19
CA ILE A 131 -14.05 13.19 -0.59
C ILE A 131 -13.26 12.06 -1.25
N LEU A 132 -12.96 10.99 -0.49
CA LEU A 132 -12.23 9.84 -1.03
C LEU A 132 -13.00 9.13 -2.16
N LYS A 133 -14.33 8.98 -2.03
CA LYS A 133 -15.18 8.37 -3.06
C LYS A 133 -15.29 9.22 -4.32
N ASP A 134 -15.44 10.53 -4.15
CA ASP A 134 -15.52 11.49 -5.25
C ASP A 134 -14.20 11.49 -6.03
N THR A 135 -13.06 11.42 -5.32
CA THR A 135 -11.72 11.34 -5.91
C THR A 135 -11.50 10.07 -6.74
N VAL A 136 -11.92 8.90 -6.22
CA VAL A 136 -11.85 7.63 -6.97
C VAL A 136 -12.78 7.65 -8.18
N THR A 137 -13.95 8.27 -8.06
CA THR A 137 -14.91 8.39 -9.16
C THR A 137 -14.36 9.27 -10.28
N ALA A 138 -13.71 10.38 -9.94
CA ALA A 138 -13.08 11.29 -10.90
C ALA A 138 -12.01 10.59 -11.77
N GLU A 139 -11.21 9.69 -11.20
CA GLU A 139 -10.17 8.97 -11.95
C GLU A 139 -10.73 8.09 -13.08
N LYS A 140 -11.97 7.61 -12.97
CA LYS A 140 -12.59 6.74 -13.98
C LYS A 140 -12.68 7.42 -15.35
N ASN A 141 -12.72 8.74 -15.38
CA ASN A 141 -12.77 9.55 -16.60
C ASN A 141 -11.38 9.85 -17.18
N CYS A 142 -10.29 9.35 -16.58
CA CYS A 142 -8.91 9.64 -16.97
C CYS A 142 -8.29 8.60 -17.93
N GLN A 143 -9.06 7.70 -18.54
CA GLN A 143 -8.51 6.66 -19.44
C GLN A 143 -7.74 7.25 -20.63
N ASP A 144 -8.25 8.32 -21.25
CA ASP A 144 -7.62 8.93 -22.43
C ASP A 144 -6.28 9.61 -22.11
N ILE A 145 -6.17 10.23 -20.93
CA ILE A 145 -4.91 10.85 -20.51
C ILE A 145 -3.85 9.78 -20.22
N TYR A 146 -4.23 8.64 -19.61
CA TYR A 146 -3.31 7.52 -19.42
C TYR A 146 -2.80 6.96 -20.75
N LYS A 147 -3.68 6.80 -21.76
CA LYS A 147 -3.28 6.38 -23.10
C LYS A 147 -2.28 7.35 -23.74
N LYS A 148 -2.58 8.66 -23.72
CA LYS A 148 -1.69 9.70 -24.26
C LYS A 148 -0.31 9.71 -23.57
N LEU A 149 -0.27 9.54 -22.25
CA LEU A 149 0.99 9.53 -21.50
C LEU A 149 1.80 8.26 -21.75
N ARG A 150 1.14 7.10 -21.90
CA ARG A 150 1.79 5.86 -22.35
C ARG A 150 2.46 6.04 -23.72
N ASP A 151 1.73 6.59 -24.69
CA ASP A 151 2.27 6.81 -26.04
C ASP A 151 3.42 7.82 -26.03
N ARG A 152 3.34 8.83 -25.15
CA ARG A 152 4.44 9.78 -24.93
C ARG A 152 5.68 9.11 -24.34
N THR A 153 5.53 8.20 -23.37
CA THR A 153 6.66 7.43 -22.82
C THR A 153 7.37 6.65 -23.92
N LEU A 154 6.61 5.95 -24.79
CA LEU A 154 7.17 5.21 -25.93
C LEU A 154 7.95 6.14 -26.89
N LYS A 155 7.39 7.30 -27.23
CA LYS A 155 8.07 8.29 -28.08
C LYS A 155 9.34 8.85 -27.43
N LEU A 156 9.34 9.07 -26.11
CA LEU A 156 10.49 9.64 -25.39
C LEU A 156 11.68 8.69 -25.28
N VAL A 157 11.43 7.38 -25.38
CA VAL A 157 12.48 6.34 -25.47
C VAL A 157 12.81 5.98 -26.92
N ASP A 158 12.52 6.88 -27.87
CA ASP A 158 12.80 6.71 -29.30
C ASP A 158 12.13 5.45 -29.90
N ASN A 159 10.97 5.03 -29.35
CA ASN A 159 10.23 3.79 -29.66
C ASN A 159 11.04 2.49 -29.50
N GLN A 160 12.11 2.52 -28.72
CA GLN A 160 12.89 1.34 -28.34
C GLN A 160 12.18 0.63 -27.18
N GLU A 161 11.39 -0.40 -27.49
CA GLU A 161 10.65 -1.16 -26.47
C GLU A 161 11.57 -1.81 -25.43
N GLU A 162 12.79 -2.16 -25.82
CA GLU A 162 13.85 -2.69 -24.94
C GLU A 162 14.19 -1.74 -23.79
N ASN A 163 14.03 -0.43 -24.00
CA ASN A 163 14.27 0.62 -23.00
C ASN A 163 13.05 0.88 -22.10
N THR A 164 12.00 0.06 -22.24
CA THR A 164 10.82 0.11 -21.38
C THR A 164 10.72 -1.09 -20.45
N LEU A 165 10.01 -0.89 -19.35
CA LEU A 165 9.66 -1.92 -18.40
C LEU A 165 8.16 -1.86 -18.12
N LYS A 166 7.44 -2.88 -18.57
CA LYS A 166 6.04 -3.09 -18.17
C LYS A 166 6.02 -3.78 -16.82
N VAL A 167 5.44 -3.13 -15.82
CA VAL A 167 5.34 -3.66 -14.46
C VAL A 167 3.90 -3.75 -14.01
N THR A 168 3.57 -4.83 -13.31
CA THR A 168 2.28 -5.05 -12.67
C THR A 168 2.49 -5.26 -11.18
N PHE A 169 1.57 -4.85 -10.32
CA PHE A 169 1.68 -5.04 -8.87
C PHE A 169 0.69 -6.10 -8.39
N ASN A 170 1.10 -6.95 -7.46
CA ASN A 170 0.30 -8.08 -6.98
C ASN A 170 -0.97 -7.64 -6.22
N TRP A 171 -0.87 -6.53 -5.50
CA TRP A 171 -1.90 -6.00 -4.63
C TRP A 171 -1.94 -4.48 -4.71
N ARG A 172 -1.71 -3.75 -3.62
CA ARG A 172 -1.84 -2.30 -3.58
C ARG A 172 -0.48 -1.61 -3.66
N LEU A 173 -0.39 -0.51 -4.39
CA LEU A 173 0.78 0.38 -4.41
C LEU A 173 0.40 1.72 -3.78
N ARG A 174 1.34 2.30 -3.04
CA ARG A 174 1.20 3.67 -2.56
C ARG A 174 2.54 4.38 -2.61
N VAL A 175 2.69 5.28 -3.58
CA VAL A 175 3.87 6.13 -3.74
C VAL A 175 3.56 7.53 -3.19
N GLY A 176 4.48 8.08 -2.40
CA GLY A 176 4.31 9.32 -1.62
C GLY A 176 3.86 9.08 -0.17
N GLY A 177 3.46 10.15 0.52
CA GLY A 177 2.67 10.04 1.74
C GLY A 177 3.37 10.15 3.09
N THR A 178 4.28 11.11 3.29
CA THR A 178 4.77 11.49 4.62
C THR A 178 3.85 12.47 5.39
N ARG A 179 2.56 12.54 5.03
CA ARG A 179 1.53 13.60 5.27
C ARG A 179 1.45 14.54 4.07
N GLY A 180 0.41 14.35 3.25
CA GLY A 180 0.10 15.21 2.11
C GLY A 180 -0.82 16.36 2.53
N PHE A 181 -1.23 17.14 1.53
CA PHE A 181 -2.24 18.19 1.64
C PHE A 181 -3.41 17.76 2.54
N ARG A 182 -3.79 18.61 3.49
CA ARG A 182 -5.00 18.44 4.31
C ARG A 182 -5.03 17.19 5.19
N GLU A 183 -3.87 16.71 5.65
CA GLU A 183 -3.69 15.52 6.53
C GLU A 183 -4.18 14.19 5.92
N LEU A 184 -4.64 14.22 4.67
CA LEU A 184 -4.98 13.03 3.91
C LEU A 184 -3.71 12.29 3.53
N LEU A 185 -3.74 10.98 3.77
CA LEU A 185 -2.70 10.05 3.35
C LEU A 185 -2.82 9.78 1.84
N LEU A 186 -2.49 10.78 1.02
CA LEU A 186 -2.64 10.73 -0.44
C LEU A 186 -1.47 10.02 -1.13
N PRO A 187 -1.70 9.33 -2.26
CA PRO A 187 -0.65 9.05 -3.24
C PRO A 187 -0.20 10.35 -3.91
N VAL A 188 0.97 10.34 -4.54
CA VAL A 188 1.40 11.49 -5.35
C VAL A 188 0.48 11.62 -6.56
N LEU A 189 -0.10 12.81 -6.75
CA LEU A 189 -0.86 13.19 -7.94
C LEU A 189 -0.03 14.18 -8.75
N HIS A 190 0.00 14.00 -10.07
CA HIS A 190 0.75 14.87 -10.96
C HIS A 190 0.14 16.28 -10.95
N PRO A 191 0.92 17.36 -10.74
CA PRO A 191 0.37 18.69 -10.49
C PRO A 191 -0.42 19.26 -11.67
N VAL A 192 -0.08 18.87 -12.90
CA VAL A 192 -0.74 19.34 -14.13
C VAL A 192 -1.89 18.43 -14.54
N PHE A 193 -1.74 17.12 -14.37
CA PHE A 193 -2.69 16.14 -14.91
C PHE A 193 -3.71 15.69 -13.87
N GLY A 194 -3.42 15.91 -12.60
CA GLY A 194 -4.26 15.57 -11.45
C GLY A 194 -4.46 14.07 -11.23
N ILE A 195 -3.69 13.22 -11.90
CA ILE A 195 -3.75 11.75 -11.84
C ILE A 195 -2.59 11.18 -11.03
N PRO A 196 -2.74 9.98 -10.42
CA PRO A 196 -1.63 9.30 -9.74
C PRO A 196 -0.47 8.95 -10.68
N TYR A 197 0.75 8.99 -10.15
CA TYR A 197 1.95 8.58 -10.87
C TYR A 197 3.07 8.14 -9.91
N ILE A 198 4.11 7.49 -10.43
CA ILE A 198 5.37 7.25 -9.74
C ILE A 198 6.39 8.25 -10.26
N PRO A 199 6.91 9.16 -9.40
CA PRO A 199 7.96 10.06 -9.80
C PRO A 199 9.22 9.33 -10.26
N ALA A 200 9.87 9.84 -11.30
CA ALA A 200 11.15 9.36 -11.80
C ALA A 200 12.22 9.28 -10.69
N SER A 201 12.19 10.23 -9.76
CA SER A 201 13.08 10.24 -8.59
C SER A 201 12.85 9.06 -7.65
N THR A 202 11.60 8.59 -7.49
CA THR A 202 11.30 7.38 -6.71
C THR A 202 11.88 6.14 -7.40
N LEU A 203 11.72 6.02 -8.71
CA LEU A 203 12.27 4.90 -9.50
C LEU A 203 13.81 4.90 -9.47
N LYS A 204 14.42 6.06 -9.72
CA LYS A 204 15.88 6.26 -9.62
C LYS A 204 16.40 5.92 -8.23
N GLY A 205 15.70 6.36 -7.17
CA GLY A 205 16.07 6.07 -5.79
C GLY A 205 16.02 4.57 -5.46
N ALA A 206 15.01 3.86 -5.96
CA ALA A 206 14.88 2.41 -5.80
C ALA A 206 16.03 1.66 -6.49
N ALA A 207 16.29 1.95 -7.78
CA ALA A 207 17.38 1.35 -8.54
C ALA A 207 18.75 1.65 -7.90
N CYS A 208 18.98 2.90 -7.49
CA CYS A 208 20.21 3.32 -6.79
C CYS A 208 20.40 2.56 -5.47
N THR A 209 19.35 2.40 -4.67
CA THR A 209 19.42 1.68 -3.40
C THR A 209 19.78 0.21 -3.61
N TRP A 210 19.15 -0.44 -4.59
CA TRP A 210 19.45 -1.82 -4.93
C TRP A 210 20.89 -1.98 -5.42
N ALA A 211 21.33 -1.13 -6.35
CA ALA A 211 22.67 -1.18 -6.93
C ALA A 211 23.77 -0.95 -5.86
N LYS A 212 23.54 -0.06 -4.88
CA LYS A 212 24.48 0.18 -3.76
C LYS A 212 24.69 -1.07 -2.92
N LYS A 213 23.61 -1.81 -2.62
CA LYS A 213 23.68 -3.06 -1.85
C LYS A 213 24.46 -4.16 -2.57
N HIS A 214 24.50 -4.13 -3.90
CA HIS A 214 25.17 -5.12 -4.74
C HIS A 214 26.54 -4.64 -5.26
N GLY A 215 27.16 -3.68 -4.57
CA GLY A 215 28.55 -3.28 -4.85
C GLY A 215 28.77 -2.40 -6.08
N ALA A 216 27.71 -1.90 -6.73
CA ALA A 216 27.82 -1.09 -7.95
C ALA A 216 28.06 0.42 -7.69
N SER A 217 28.60 0.80 -6.53
CA SER A 217 28.71 2.21 -6.08
C SER A 217 29.44 3.11 -7.09
N ALA A 218 30.52 2.64 -7.72
CA ALA A 218 31.26 3.43 -8.72
C ALA A 218 30.44 3.66 -9.99
N GLN A 219 29.71 2.64 -10.45
CA GLN A 219 28.84 2.74 -11.63
C GLN A 219 27.64 3.67 -11.36
N ILE A 220 27.09 3.66 -10.15
CA ILE A 220 25.96 4.54 -9.79
C ILE A 220 26.32 6.01 -9.98
N CYS A 221 27.49 6.45 -9.50
CA CYS A 221 27.92 7.83 -9.64
C CYS A 221 28.11 8.25 -11.10
N ASP A 222 28.52 7.31 -11.96
CA ASP A 222 28.71 7.55 -13.40
C ASP A 222 27.37 7.54 -14.17
N LEU A 223 26.52 6.55 -13.91
CA LEU A 223 25.30 6.32 -14.67
C LEU A 223 24.13 7.17 -14.19
N LEU A 224 23.98 7.31 -12.87
CA LEU A 224 22.88 8.01 -12.23
C LEU A 224 23.27 9.42 -11.75
N GLY A 225 24.55 9.78 -11.88
CA GLY A 225 25.10 11.05 -11.45
C GLY A 225 25.34 11.14 -9.94
N MET A 226 26.09 12.16 -9.53
CA MET A 226 26.54 12.38 -8.16
C MET A 226 26.67 13.87 -7.89
N LEU A 227 26.37 14.30 -6.66
CA LEU A 227 26.71 15.62 -6.15
C LEU A 227 27.23 15.46 -4.71
N GLU A 228 28.54 15.63 -4.53
CA GLU A 228 29.21 15.56 -3.22
C GLU A 228 30.11 16.79 -3.05
N GLY A 229 29.63 17.77 -2.28
CA GLY A 229 30.31 19.06 -2.12
C GLY A 229 30.45 19.78 -3.48
N LYS A 230 31.70 19.97 -3.94
CA LYS A 230 32.01 20.58 -5.24
C LYS A 230 32.13 19.55 -6.38
N ASN A 231 32.12 18.25 -6.08
CA ASN A 231 32.23 17.20 -7.08
C ASN A 231 30.84 16.89 -7.64
N ALA A 232 30.62 17.21 -8.91
CA ALA A 232 29.37 16.93 -9.60
C ALA A 232 29.63 16.05 -10.83
N LYS A 233 28.83 15.00 -11.00
CA LYS A 233 28.78 14.17 -12.21
C LYS A 233 27.35 14.14 -12.73
N ALA A 234 27.18 14.52 -14.00
CA ALA A 234 25.90 14.44 -14.67
C ALA A 234 25.52 12.96 -14.92
N ALA A 235 24.24 12.64 -14.80
CA ALA A 235 23.74 11.30 -15.08
C ALA A 235 23.83 10.99 -16.59
N LYS A 236 24.16 9.75 -16.93
CA LYS A 236 24.14 9.24 -18.31
C LYS A 236 22.82 8.55 -18.67
N VAL A 237 22.08 8.06 -17.67
CA VAL A 237 20.76 7.43 -17.82
C VAL A 237 19.70 8.26 -17.09
N GLU A 238 18.60 8.53 -17.78
CA GLU A 238 17.42 9.24 -17.29
C GLU A 238 16.26 8.26 -17.07
N PHE A 239 15.54 8.45 -15.96
CA PHE A 239 14.29 7.78 -15.65
C PHE A 239 13.14 8.71 -16.03
N LEU A 240 12.12 8.19 -16.70
CA LEU A 240 10.88 8.92 -16.96
C LEU A 240 9.88 8.70 -15.81
N ASP A 241 8.99 9.68 -15.61
CA ASP A 241 7.83 9.50 -14.73
C ASP A 241 6.96 8.35 -15.25
N ALA A 242 6.44 7.52 -14.34
CA ALA A 242 5.61 6.38 -14.70
C ALA A 242 4.15 6.63 -14.33
N PHE A 243 3.29 6.60 -15.34
CA PHE A 243 1.85 6.75 -15.18
C PHE A 243 1.16 5.39 -15.29
N PRO A 244 0.06 5.17 -14.55
CA PRO A 244 -0.79 4.01 -14.77
C PRO A 244 -1.26 3.92 -16.23
N ILE A 245 -1.45 2.71 -16.73
CA ILE A 245 -2.00 2.51 -18.09
C ILE A 245 -3.54 2.55 -18.12
N LYS A 246 -4.18 2.51 -16.95
CA LYS A 246 -5.63 2.55 -16.73
C LYS A 246 -5.93 3.07 -15.32
N PRO A 247 -7.16 3.58 -15.04
CA PRO A 247 -7.60 3.91 -13.69
C PRO A 247 -7.40 2.75 -12.72
N CYS A 248 -6.85 3.06 -11.56
CA CYS A 248 -6.51 2.08 -10.52
C CYS A 248 -6.58 2.64 -9.10
N LEU A 249 -6.93 3.92 -8.94
CA LEU A 249 -7.13 4.57 -7.66
C LEU A 249 -8.29 3.90 -6.92
N SER A 250 -8.08 3.63 -5.64
CA SER A 250 -9.01 2.90 -4.80
C SER A 250 -8.88 3.36 -3.35
N ILE A 251 -10.01 3.38 -2.65
CA ILE A 251 -10.02 3.59 -1.20
C ILE A 251 -9.50 2.32 -0.54
N ASP A 252 -8.69 2.53 0.48
CA ASP A 252 -8.19 1.49 1.36
C ASP A 252 -8.36 1.90 2.82
N VAL A 253 -8.14 0.96 3.73
CA VAL A 253 -8.24 1.20 5.17
C VAL A 253 -7.07 0.55 5.91
N ALA A 254 -6.52 1.30 6.86
CA ALA A 254 -5.62 0.77 7.86
C ALA A 254 -6.35 0.79 9.20
N THR A 255 -6.56 -0.37 9.80
CA THR A 255 -7.24 -0.49 11.10
C THR A 255 -6.27 -1.01 12.15
N PRO A 256 -5.45 -0.16 12.80
CA PRO A 256 -4.75 -0.56 14.01
C PRO A 256 -5.76 -1.13 15.01
N GLN A 257 -5.61 -2.42 15.35
CA GLN A 257 -6.48 -3.09 16.33
C GLN A 257 -5.89 -3.06 17.74
N TRP A 258 -4.56 -2.99 17.81
CA TRP A 258 -3.79 -3.13 19.04
C TRP A 258 -2.69 -2.05 19.08
N SER A 259 -2.83 -1.08 19.98
CA SER A 259 -1.99 0.12 20.12
C SER A 259 -1.28 0.16 21.47
N TRP A 260 -0.07 0.68 21.50
CA TRP A 260 0.63 1.01 22.74
C TRP A 260 0.06 2.30 23.33
N GLU A 261 -0.40 2.25 24.57
CA GLU A 261 -0.88 3.40 25.35
C GLU A 261 -0.34 3.29 26.77
N ARG A 262 0.40 4.29 27.25
CA ARG A 262 0.96 4.31 28.62
C ARG A 262 1.62 2.97 28.98
N ASN A 263 2.47 2.45 28.09
CA ASN A 263 3.21 1.19 28.26
C ASN A 263 2.37 -0.10 28.29
N VAL A 264 1.07 -0.05 27.97
CA VAL A 264 0.24 -1.24 27.77
C VAL A 264 -0.28 -1.33 26.35
N VAL A 265 -0.41 -2.54 25.80
CA VAL A 265 -1.02 -2.74 24.48
C VAL A 265 -2.51 -2.95 24.66
N LYS A 266 -3.34 -2.01 24.19
CA LYS A 266 -4.80 -2.07 24.31
C LYS A 266 -5.48 -2.46 23.01
N TYR A 267 -6.61 -3.14 23.12
CA TYR A 267 -7.49 -3.43 21.98
C TYR A 267 -8.46 -2.28 21.73
N GLN A 268 -8.23 -1.54 20.64
CA GLN A 268 -9.13 -0.50 20.16
C GLN A 268 -8.99 -0.38 18.64
N PRO A 269 -9.84 -1.08 17.86
CA PRO A 269 -9.85 -0.96 16.41
C PRO A 269 -10.24 0.45 15.96
N VAL A 270 -9.31 1.17 15.32
CA VAL A 270 -9.57 2.50 14.75
C VAL A 270 -9.33 2.46 13.23
N PRO A 271 -10.37 2.47 12.38
CA PRO A 271 -10.21 2.43 10.94
C PRO A 271 -9.77 3.80 10.39
N HIS A 272 -8.68 3.83 9.63
CA HIS A 272 -8.22 5.03 8.92
C HIS A 272 -8.30 4.79 7.41
N ALA A 273 -9.25 5.45 6.76
CA ALA A 273 -9.41 5.38 5.30
C ALA A 273 -8.36 6.25 4.58
N PHE A 274 -7.86 5.79 3.45
CA PHE A 274 -6.89 6.53 2.63
C PHE A 274 -6.94 6.07 1.16
N LEU A 275 -6.25 6.79 0.27
CA LEU A 275 -6.14 6.44 -1.15
C LEU A 275 -4.92 5.56 -1.44
N SER A 276 -5.12 4.58 -2.30
CA SER A 276 -4.07 3.68 -2.81
C SER A 276 -4.34 3.35 -4.27
N LEU A 277 -3.38 2.71 -4.94
CA LEU A 277 -3.58 2.14 -6.27
C LEU A 277 -3.79 0.63 -6.12
N PHE A 278 -4.92 0.09 -6.57
CA PHE A 278 -5.23 -1.33 -6.51
C PHE A 278 -4.82 -2.03 -7.82
N GLN A 279 -3.91 -3.00 -7.70
CA GLN A 279 -3.30 -3.76 -8.80
C GLN A 279 -2.93 -2.91 -10.02
N PRO A 280 -2.20 -1.79 -9.83
CA PRO A 280 -1.85 -0.92 -10.94
C PRO A 280 -0.88 -1.60 -11.90
N GLU A 281 -0.94 -1.14 -13.16
CA GLU A 281 -0.01 -1.52 -14.22
C GLU A 281 0.63 -0.25 -14.77
N PHE A 282 1.95 -0.27 -14.94
CA PHE A 282 2.73 0.87 -15.43
C PHE A 282 3.60 0.48 -16.62
N LEU A 283 3.90 1.46 -17.46
CA LEU A 283 4.99 1.41 -18.44
C LEU A 283 6.06 2.42 -18.02
N ILE A 284 7.20 1.92 -17.57
CA ILE A 284 8.34 2.74 -17.16
C ILE A 284 9.27 2.88 -18.37
N GLY A 285 9.76 4.10 -18.65
CA GLY A 285 10.75 4.34 -19.69
C GLY A 285 12.08 4.79 -19.11
N LEU A 286 13.17 4.27 -19.68
CA LEU A 286 14.56 4.66 -19.40
C LEU A 286 15.20 5.14 -20.71
N ARG A 287 16.12 6.10 -20.65
CA ARG A 287 16.85 6.51 -21.85
C ARG A 287 18.19 7.13 -21.53
N LEU A 288 19.05 7.25 -22.53
CA LEU A 288 20.28 8.02 -22.40
C LEU A 288 20.01 9.53 -22.34
N THR A 289 20.72 10.22 -21.44
CA THR A 289 20.79 11.70 -21.45
C THR A 289 21.62 12.18 -22.64
N ALA A 290 21.63 13.49 -22.90
CA ALA A 290 22.55 14.08 -23.89
C ALA A 290 24.01 13.72 -23.59
N GLN A 291 24.41 13.73 -22.32
CA GLN A 291 25.74 13.30 -21.89
C GLN A 291 25.99 11.82 -22.20
N GLY A 292 25.04 10.95 -21.87
CA GLY A 292 25.13 9.52 -22.18
C GLY A 292 25.23 9.23 -23.68
N LYS A 293 24.46 9.93 -24.52
CA LYS A 293 24.53 9.81 -25.99
C LYS A 293 25.87 10.27 -26.56
N SER A 294 26.53 11.23 -25.93
CA SER A 294 27.82 11.79 -26.38
C SER A 294 29.05 11.00 -25.94
N ASP A 295 28.91 10.12 -24.94
CA ASP A 295 30.02 9.35 -24.39
C ASP A 295 30.32 8.11 -25.25
N LYS A 296 31.39 8.21 -26.07
CA LYS A 296 31.82 7.14 -26.98
C LYS A 296 32.35 5.89 -26.27
N ASN A 297 32.72 6.01 -24.99
CA ASN A 297 33.23 4.89 -24.19
C ASN A 297 32.14 4.22 -23.36
N LEU A 298 30.90 4.72 -23.44
CA LEU A 298 29.77 4.16 -22.72
C LEU A 298 29.37 2.80 -23.32
N ASP A 299 29.20 1.82 -22.45
CA ASP A 299 28.65 0.52 -22.85
C ASP A 299 27.27 0.71 -23.50
N LYS A 300 27.04 0.06 -24.64
CA LYS A 300 25.76 0.07 -25.34
C LYS A 300 24.63 -0.53 -24.50
N ASN A 301 24.97 -1.41 -23.55
CA ASN A 301 24.00 -2.08 -22.67
C ASN A 301 23.70 -1.31 -21.38
N VAL A 302 24.18 -0.09 -21.21
CA VAL A 302 24.08 0.63 -19.94
C VAL A 302 22.63 0.89 -19.48
N VAL A 303 21.72 1.13 -20.43
CA VAL A 303 20.29 1.29 -20.13
C VAL A 303 19.72 -0.03 -19.62
N GLN A 304 20.14 -1.15 -20.19
CA GLN A 304 19.76 -2.50 -19.76
C GLN A 304 20.31 -2.81 -18.35
N THR A 305 21.54 -2.42 -18.03
CA THR A 305 22.08 -2.54 -16.67
C THR A 305 21.24 -1.77 -15.64
N VAL A 306 20.90 -0.51 -15.94
CA VAL A 306 20.06 0.31 -15.04
C VAL A 306 18.63 -0.24 -14.95
N LYS A 307 18.11 -0.79 -16.05
CA LYS A 307 16.81 -1.47 -16.08
C LYS A 307 16.81 -2.69 -15.17
N GLU A 308 17.85 -3.52 -15.20
CA GLU A 308 18.00 -4.68 -14.30
C GLU A 308 18.05 -4.25 -12.84
N TRP A 309 18.75 -3.16 -12.50
CA TRP A 309 18.73 -2.61 -11.14
C TRP A 309 17.32 -2.22 -10.70
N LEU A 310 16.56 -1.58 -11.60
CA LEU A 310 15.19 -1.19 -11.33
C LEU A 310 14.26 -2.40 -11.20
N GLU A 311 14.36 -3.38 -12.09
CA GLU A 311 13.58 -4.61 -12.04
C GLU A 311 13.76 -5.33 -10.69
N ASN A 312 15.01 -5.52 -10.26
CA ASN A 312 15.28 -6.14 -8.97
C ASN A 312 14.80 -5.28 -7.78
N ALA A 313 14.94 -3.96 -7.85
CA ALA A 313 14.41 -3.06 -6.82
C ALA A 313 12.87 -3.13 -6.72
N LEU A 314 12.17 -3.25 -7.84
CA LEU A 314 10.70 -3.37 -7.88
C LEU A 314 10.21 -4.71 -7.28
N LEU A 315 11.00 -5.78 -7.40
CA LEU A 315 10.74 -7.06 -6.74
C LEU A 315 10.91 -6.97 -5.21
N GLU A 316 11.85 -6.16 -4.72
CA GLU A 316 12.00 -5.86 -3.28
C GLU A 316 10.89 -4.96 -2.73
N GLY A 317 10.25 -4.18 -3.61
CA GLY A 317 9.08 -3.35 -3.35
C GLY A 317 9.39 -1.86 -3.24
N ILE A 318 8.43 -1.04 -3.66
CA ILE A 318 8.57 0.42 -3.71
C ILE A 318 7.42 1.17 -3.04
N GLY A 319 7.68 2.42 -2.66
CA GLY A 319 6.70 3.30 -2.04
C GLY A 319 6.57 3.07 -0.53
N SER A 320 5.38 3.31 -0.01
CA SER A 320 5.07 3.24 1.42
C SER A 320 4.42 1.91 1.80
N ARG A 321 4.62 1.50 3.06
CA ARG A 321 4.03 0.27 3.64
C ARG A 321 4.48 -1.04 2.97
N VAL A 322 5.69 -1.07 2.40
CA VAL A 322 6.28 -2.26 1.75
C VAL A 322 6.29 -3.47 2.68
N SER A 323 6.70 -3.31 3.94
CA SER A 323 6.67 -4.40 4.94
C SER A 323 5.28 -5.02 5.15
N SER A 324 4.20 -4.33 4.79
CA SER A 324 2.81 -4.80 4.89
C SER A 324 2.27 -5.39 3.58
N GLY A 325 3.13 -5.59 2.58
CA GLY A 325 2.80 -6.18 1.29
C GLY A 325 2.43 -5.17 0.19
N TYR A 326 2.58 -3.86 0.43
CA TYR A 326 2.33 -2.85 -0.60
C TYR A 326 3.51 -2.74 -1.56
N GLY A 327 3.23 -2.38 -2.81
CA GLY A 327 4.22 -1.93 -3.77
C GLY A 327 5.19 -3.00 -4.24
N LEU A 328 4.81 -4.27 -4.14
CA LEU A 328 5.58 -5.40 -4.66
C LEU A 328 5.18 -5.70 -6.10
N ALA A 329 6.16 -5.63 -7.00
CA ALA A 329 5.93 -5.92 -8.41
C ALA A 329 5.84 -7.43 -8.69
N LEU A 330 4.96 -7.78 -9.62
CA LEU A 330 4.99 -9.03 -10.37
C LEU A 330 5.70 -8.74 -11.70
N LEU A 331 6.94 -9.21 -11.81
CA LEU A 331 7.69 -9.22 -13.07
C LEU A 331 7.75 -10.66 -13.61
N ASN A 332 7.66 -10.80 -14.94
CA ASN A 332 7.91 -12.06 -15.62
C ASN A 332 9.41 -12.37 -15.46
N LYS A 333 9.73 -13.34 -14.60
CA LYS A 333 11.10 -13.60 -14.12
C LYS A 333 12.06 -13.98 -15.26
N PRO A 334 13.23 -13.33 -15.38
CA PRO A 334 14.45 -13.99 -15.82
C PRO A 334 15.03 -14.84 -14.68
N ASN A 335 15.76 -15.91 -15.00
CA ASN A 335 16.34 -16.85 -14.02
C ASN A 335 17.44 -16.26 -13.09
N ASN A 336 17.81 -14.98 -13.24
CA ASN A 336 18.95 -14.35 -12.56
C ASN A 336 18.52 -13.20 -11.60
N ILE A 337 17.53 -13.43 -10.74
CA ILE A 337 17.19 -12.44 -9.69
C ILE A 337 18.17 -12.57 -8.54
N GLN A 338 18.88 -11.48 -8.22
CA GLN A 338 19.68 -11.34 -7.00
C GLN A 338 18.86 -10.56 -5.97
N SER A 339 18.23 -11.27 -5.03
CA SER A 339 17.58 -10.66 -3.88
C SER A 339 18.64 -10.26 -2.86
N SER A 340 18.62 -9.02 -2.37
CA SER A 340 19.46 -8.62 -1.23
C SER A 340 18.94 -9.15 0.12
N TYR A 341 17.79 -9.82 0.11
CA TYR A 341 17.09 -10.29 1.29
C TYR A 341 17.01 -11.80 1.32
N GLU A 342 17.12 -12.32 2.54
CA GLU A 342 16.78 -13.70 2.87
C GLU A 342 15.28 -13.89 2.62
N SER A 343 14.91 -14.99 1.98
CA SER A 343 13.51 -15.25 1.63
C SER A 343 13.14 -16.71 1.75
N THR A 344 11.89 -16.95 2.12
CA THR A 344 11.26 -18.27 2.13
C THR A 344 9.80 -18.11 1.72
N SER A 345 9.16 -19.21 1.36
CA SER A 345 7.75 -19.19 0.98
C SER A 345 6.99 -20.41 1.47
N TYR A 346 5.73 -20.20 1.78
CA TYR A 346 4.82 -21.23 2.28
C TYR A 346 3.55 -21.22 1.45
N GLU A 347 3.06 -22.40 1.07
CA GLU A 347 1.71 -22.54 0.57
C GLU A 347 0.73 -22.32 1.71
N PHE A 348 -0.43 -21.75 1.41
CA PHE A 348 -1.48 -21.59 2.39
C PHE A 348 -2.85 -21.83 1.81
N GLU A 349 -3.76 -22.23 2.70
CA GLU A 349 -5.18 -22.22 2.48
C GLU A 349 -5.86 -21.47 3.63
N LEU A 350 -6.79 -20.56 3.28
CA LEU A 350 -7.52 -19.75 4.23
C LEU A 350 -9.00 -19.76 3.88
N TRP A 351 -9.83 -20.24 4.79
CA TRP A 351 -11.27 -20.08 4.78
C TRP A 351 -11.68 -19.14 5.90
N THR A 352 -12.47 -18.12 5.60
CA THR A 352 -12.86 -17.11 6.58
C THR A 352 -14.25 -16.56 6.31
N GLN A 353 -14.87 -15.94 7.31
CA GLN A 353 -16.09 -15.14 7.14
C GLN A 353 -15.87 -13.96 6.18
N GLY A 354 -14.64 -13.63 5.85
CA GLY A 354 -14.26 -12.58 4.92
C GLY A 354 -13.25 -11.64 5.54
N MET A 355 -12.41 -11.10 4.68
CA MET A 355 -11.50 -10.00 4.98
C MET A 355 -12.03 -8.79 4.25
N TYR A 356 -12.13 -7.65 4.92
CA TYR A 356 -12.82 -6.49 4.38
C TYR A 356 -11.88 -5.30 4.34
N GLY A 357 -12.04 -4.51 3.28
CA GLY A 357 -11.44 -3.20 3.16
C GLY A 357 -12.26 -2.10 3.77
N TYR A 358 -12.27 -0.95 3.11
CA TYR A 358 -12.97 0.24 3.56
C TYR A 358 -14.50 0.07 3.60
N ASN A 359 -15.05 -0.95 2.93
CA ASN A 359 -16.49 -1.25 2.89
C ASN A 359 -16.82 -2.60 3.58
N PRO A 360 -16.68 -2.71 4.91
CA PRO A 360 -17.05 -3.92 5.65
C PRO A 360 -18.58 -4.06 5.82
N PRO A 361 -19.09 -5.26 6.15
CA PRO A 361 -20.49 -5.45 6.50
C PRO A 361 -20.91 -4.57 7.66
N SER A 362 -21.90 -3.73 7.44
CA SER A 362 -22.43 -2.75 8.39
C SER A 362 -23.94 -2.64 8.27
N ARG A 363 -24.59 -1.95 9.23
CA ARG A 363 -26.04 -1.67 9.11
C ARG A 363 -26.35 -0.83 7.86
N ALA A 364 -25.45 0.08 7.49
CA ALA A 364 -25.63 1.02 6.39
C ALA A 364 -25.65 0.34 5.00
N ASN A 365 -24.97 -0.79 4.83
CA ASN A 365 -24.93 -1.55 3.59
C ASN A 365 -25.65 -2.91 3.69
N GLY A 366 -26.64 -3.02 4.60
CA GLY A 366 -27.46 -4.23 4.73
C GLY A 366 -26.67 -5.47 5.15
N TYR A 367 -25.59 -5.29 5.92
CA TYR A 367 -24.65 -6.33 6.33
C TYR A 367 -23.96 -7.05 5.16
N LYS A 368 -23.77 -6.36 4.03
CA LYS A 368 -22.96 -6.81 2.89
C LYS A 368 -21.65 -6.02 2.84
N GLY A 369 -20.54 -6.62 2.44
CA GLY A 369 -19.26 -5.91 2.36
C GLY A 369 -18.39 -6.42 1.22
N ASP A 370 -17.47 -5.57 0.78
CA ASP A 370 -16.53 -5.89 -0.30
C ASP A 370 -15.37 -6.70 0.26
N VAL A 371 -15.28 -7.95 -0.20
CA VAL A 371 -14.31 -8.89 0.36
C VAL A 371 -13.03 -8.83 -0.45
N GLU A 372 -11.93 -8.71 0.28
CA GLU A 372 -10.60 -8.56 -0.27
C GLU A 372 -9.62 -9.30 0.62
N PHE A 373 -8.82 -10.20 0.05
CA PHE A 373 -7.69 -10.77 0.76
C PHE A 373 -6.64 -9.69 1.02
N ARG A 374 -6.16 -9.57 2.26
CA ARG A 374 -5.26 -8.49 2.69
C ARG A 374 -3.98 -9.06 3.29
N PRO A 375 -2.83 -8.96 2.60
CA PRO A 375 -1.52 -9.35 3.14
C PRO A 375 -1.22 -8.68 4.49
N SER A 376 -1.68 -7.43 4.66
CA SER A 376 -1.53 -6.67 5.90
C SER A 376 -2.17 -7.35 7.13
N ALA A 377 -3.17 -8.22 6.93
CA ALA A 377 -3.76 -8.98 8.04
C ALA A 377 -2.87 -10.14 8.49
N ILE A 378 -2.11 -10.77 7.58
CA ILE A 378 -1.08 -11.75 7.96
C ILE A 378 -0.01 -11.04 8.78
N ARG A 379 0.47 -9.88 8.33
CA ARG A 379 1.38 -9.06 9.15
C ARG A 379 0.78 -8.72 10.51
N GLY A 380 -0.49 -8.35 10.54
CA GLY A 380 -1.22 -8.05 11.78
C GLY A 380 -1.21 -9.22 12.75
N ILE A 381 -1.49 -10.45 12.28
CA ILE A 381 -1.50 -11.63 13.14
C ILE A 381 -0.09 -12.03 13.59
N LEU A 382 0.93 -11.92 12.72
CA LEU A 382 2.31 -12.18 13.13
C LEU A 382 2.78 -11.17 14.19
N ARG A 383 2.44 -9.89 14.02
CA ARG A 383 2.74 -8.83 15.01
C ARG A 383 2.02 -9.08 16.33
N TYR A 384 0.79 -9.57 16.29
CA TYR A 384 0.04 -9.95 17.49
C TYR A 384 0.75 -11.08 18.26
N TRP A 385 1.12 -12.16 17.58
CA TRP A 385 1.81 -13.28 18.20
C TRP A 385 3.24 -12.94 18.61
N PHE A 386 3.91 -12.06 17.88
CA PHE A 386 5.19 -11.47 18.31
C PHE A 386 5.03 -10.82 19.68
N ARG A 387 4.03 -9.95 19.86
CA ARG A 387 3.81 -9.29 21.17
C ARG A 387 3.46 -10.31 22.25
N ALA A 388 2.65 -11.31 21.92
CA ALA A 388 2.26 -12.35 22.88
C ALA A 388 3.47 -13.09 23.44
N VAL A 389 4.53 -13.29 22.65
CA VAL A 389 5.75 -13.97 23.09
C VAL A 389 6.76 -12.98 23.66
N ALA A 390 6.96 -11.84 23.00
CA ALA A 390 7.95 -10.84 23.42
C ALA A 390 7.65 -10.31 24.83
N LEU A 391 6.38 -10.09 25.17
CA LEU A 391 5.96 -9.59 26.48
C LEU A 391 6.18 -10.60 27.63
N SER A 392 6.46 -11.87 27.35
CA SER A 392 6.88 -12.83 28.38
C SER A 392 8.41 -12.93 28.53
N LEU A 393 9.18 -12.41 27.57
CA LEU A 393 10.64 -12.53 27.50
C LEU A 393 11.41 -11.23 27.80
N TYR A 394 10.76 -10.09 27.64
CA TYR A 394 11.40 -8.77 27.69
C TYR A 394 10.56 -7.73 28.43
N ASP A 395 11.24 -6.70 28.93
CA ASP A 395 10.59 -5.48 29.41
C ASP A 395 9.91 -4.72 28.26
N ILE A 396 9.02 -3.80 28.61
CA ILE A 396 8.16 -3.07 27.68
C ILE A 396 8.96 -2.25 26.66
N SER A 397 10.05 -1.60 27.09
CA SER A 397 10.88 -0.75 26.23
C SER A 397 11.60 -1.60 25.17
N THR A 398 12.12 -2.75 25.59
CA THR A 398 12.72 -3.74 24.68
C THR A 398 11.68 -4.29 23.70
N CYS A 399 10.46 -4.63 24.16
CA CYS A 399 9.38 -5.08 23.27
C CYS A 399 9.04 -4.04 22.19
N GLN A 400 8.85 -2.78 22.58
CA GLN A 400 8.55 -1.69 21.64
C GLN A 400 9.66 -1.49 20.61
N SER A 401 10.91 -1.50 21.07
CA SER A 401 12.10 -1.36 20.22
C SER A 401 12.21 -2.49 19.21
N LEU A 402 12.02 -3.74 19.66
CA LEU A 402 12.04 -4.91 18.78
C LEU A 402 10.85 -4.92 17.81
N GLU A 403 9.67 -4.48 18.25
CA GLU A 403 8.50 -4.38 17.39
C GLU A 403 8.73 -3.38 16.25
N SER A 404 9.23 -2.18 16.57
CA SER A 404 9.60 -1.15 15.59
C SER A 404 10.73 -1.63 14.67
N LEU A 405 11.71 -2.36 15.20
CA LEU A 405 12.80 -2.95 14.40
C LEU A 405 12.25 -3.96 13.38
N LEU A 406 11.48 -4.94 13.85
CA LEU A 406 11.05 -6.07 13.02
C LEU A 406 9.94 -5.69 12.05
N PHE A 407 8.89 -5.03 12.53
CA PHE A 407 7.70 -4.73 11.75
C PHE A 407 7.69 -3.32 11.15
N GLY A 408 8.60 -2.44 11.58
CA GLY A 408 8.67 -1.06 11.15
C GLY A 408 7.72 -0.13 11.91
N GLU A 409 7.95 1.16 11.74
CA GLU A 409 7.18 2.26 12.31
C GLU A 409 6.91 3.33 11.23
N LEU A 410 6.24 4.43 11.58
CA LEU A 410 5.98 5.50 10.61
C LEU A 410 7.30 6.04 10.07
N GLY A 411 7.47 6.01 8.74
CA GLY A 411 8.68 6.47 8.06
C GLY A 411 9.86 5.50 8.08
N LYS A 412 9.77 4.34 8.74
CA LYS A 412 10.86 3.36 8.85
C LYS A 412 10.40 1.96 8.50
N GLN A 413 11.05 1.38 7.49
CA GLN A 413 10.78 0.00 7.06
C GLN A 413 11.21 -1.01 8.13
N GLY A 414 10.40 -2.04 8.33
CA GLY A 414 10.74 -3.15 9.21
C GLY A 414 11.77 -4.07 8.59
N LYS A 415 12.52 -4.78 9.44
CA LYS A 415 13.48 -5.81 9.02
C LYS A 415 12.82 -7.05 8.40
N ILE A 416 11.52 -7.24 8.63
CA ILE A 416 10.69 -8.29 8.03
C ILE A 416 9.67 -7.64 7.07
N SER A 417 9.45 -8.29 5.94
CA SER A 417 8.36 -7.98 5.01
C SER A 417 7.56 -9.24 4.69
N ILE A 418 6.27 -9.05 4.43
CA ILE A 418 5.34 -10.12 4.14
C ILE A 418 4.61 -9.78 2.86
N ALA A 419 4.66 -10.71 1.91
CA ALA A 419 3.93 -10.62 0.66
C ALA A 419 3.07 -11.86 0.47
N THR A 420 2.07 -11.76 -0.39
CA THR A 420 1.32 -12.92 -0.83
C THR A 420 1.05 -12.89 -2.32
N ARG A 421 0.93 -14.08 -2.89
CA ARG A 421 0.33 -14.28 -4.22
C ARG A 421 -0.87 -15.19 -4.04
N ILE A 422 -2.05 -14.68 -4.35
CA ILE A 422 -3.30 -15.44 -4.28
C ILE A 422 -3.62 -16.03 -5.66
N ASN A 423 -4.15 -17.25 -5.65
CA ASN A 423 -4.73 -17.88 -6.82
C ASN A 423 -6.15 -17.32 -7.02
N PRO A 424 -6.68 -17.32 -8.26
CA PRO A 424 -8.08 -16.98 -8.51
C PRO A 424 -9.00 -17.83 -7.62
N SER A 425 -9.91 -17.19 -6.89
CA SER A 425 -10.83 -17.89 -5.99
C SER A 425 -12.03 -18.42 -6.76
N PRO A 426 -12.51 -19.65 -6.49
CA PRO A 426 -13.87 -20.05 -6.87
C PRO A 426 -14.90 -19.20 -6.11
N SER A 427 -16.07 -18.94 -6.71
CA SER A 427 -17.15 -18.16 -6.08
C SER A 427 -18.17 -19.05 -5.33
N GLN A 428 -18.67 -18.54 -4.18
CA GLN A 428 -19.81 -18.95 -3.32
C GLN A 428 -19.44 -19.46 -1.90
N GLU A 429 -20.12 -18.88 -0.87
CA GLU A 429 -19.91 -19.00 0.60
C GLU A 429 -18.43 -19.19 1.06
N PRO A 430 -18.08 -19.53 2.33
CA PRO A 430 -16.91 -18.97 3.05
C PRO A 430 -15.67 -18.74 2.18
N TYR A 431 -15.18 -17.50 2.17
CA TYR A 431 -14.14 -17.06 1.24
C TYR A 431 -12.88 -17.90 1.38
N CYS A 432 -12.59 -18.67 0.34
CA CYS A 432 -11.47 -19.58 0.28
C CYS A 432 -10.34 -18.93 -0.52
N TYR A 433 -9.24 -18.62 0.15
CA TYR A 433 -8.01 -18.13 -0.49
C TYR A 433 -6.96 -19.22 -0.46
N ARG A 434 -6.33 -19.44 -1.61
CA ARG A 434 -5.16 -20.31 -1.76
C ARG A 434 -4.04 -19.53 -2.39
N GLY A 435 -2.81 -19.88 -2.06
CA GLY A 435 -1.65 -19.32 -2.73
C GLY A 435 -0.41 -19.41 -1.87
N ARG A 436 0.51 -18.48 -2.08
CA ARG A 436 1.80 -18.44 -1.39
C ARG A 436 1.94 -17.20 -0.52
N ILE A 437 2.46 -17.41 0.69
CA ILE A 437 3.02 -16.37 1.55
C ILE A 437 4.52 -16.33 1.30
N TYR A 438 5.07 -15.15 1.07
CA TYR A 438 6.51 -14.91 0.98
C TYR A 438 6.93 -14.12 2.23
N LEU A 439 7.88 -14.67 2.96
CA LEU A 439 8.55 -13.97 4.05
C LEU A 439 9.91 -13.53 3.53
N THR A 440 10.21 -12.25 3.68
CA THR A 440 11.54 -11.70 3.37
C THR A 440 12.09 -10.95 4.55
N ALA A 441 13.40 -11.03 4.76
CA ALA A 441 14.06 -10.31 5.83
C ALA A 441 15.48 -9.87 5.44
N THR A 442 15.96 -8.81 6.11
CA THR A 442 17.30 -8.27 5.82
C THR A 442 18.44 -9.16 6.29
N GLU A 443 18.18 -10.05 7.24
CA GLU A 443 19.18 -10.95 7.87
C GLU A 443 18.50 -12.27 8.26
N THR A 444 19.25 -13.36 8.26
CA THR A 444 18.73 -14.73 8.53
C THR A 444 18.03 -14.84 9.89
N LYS A 445 18.55 -14.21 10.94
CA LYS A 445 17.95 -14.23 12.29
C LYS A 445 16.53 -13.62 12.33
N TYR A 446 16.27 -12.62 11.48
CA TYR A 446 14.95 -12.01 11.37
C TYR A 446 14.00 -12.88 10.55
N LEU A 447 14.51 -13.54 9.51
CA LEU A 447 13.75 -14.52 8.75
C LEU A 447 13.29 -15.67 9.65
N LEU A 448 14.21 -16.20 10.48
CA LEU A 448 13.92 -17.29 11.40
C LEU A 448 12.76 -16.94 12.37
N ILE A 449 12.77 -15.75 12.98
CA ILE A 449 11.62 -15.31 13.81
C ILE A 449 10.34 -15.21 12.98
N ALA A 450 10.41 -14.65 11.76
CA ALA A 450 9.22 -14.53 10.90
C ALA A 450 8.59 -15.90 10.61
N GLU A 451 9.42 -16.91 10.34
CA GLU A 451 8.99 -18.29 10.12
C GLU A 451 8.36 -18.90 11.37
N GLN A 452 9.04 -18.82 12.52
CA GLN A 452 8.51 -19.37 13.77
C GLN A 452 7.19 -18.69 14.17
N LEU A 453 7.05 -17.38 13.94
CA LEU A 453 5.79 -16.66 14.16
C LEU A 453 4.70 -17.10 13.19
N LEU A 454 5.02 -17.36 11.92
CA LEU A 454 4.05 -17.84 10.94
C LEU A 454 3.52 -19.23 11.32
N ILE A 455 4.41 -20.14 11.72
CA ILE A 455 4.06 -21.48 12.20
C ILE A 455 3.19 -21.37 13.45
N LEU A 456 3.61 -20.60 14.46
CA LEU A 456 2.83 -20.39 15.68
C LEU A 456 1.43 -19.82 15.37
N ALA A 457 1.36 -18.76 14.56
CA ALA A 457 0.12 -18.06 14.28
C ALA A 457 -0.91 -18.93 13.53
N SER A 458 -0.43 -19.78 12.61
CA SER A 458 -1.27 -20.71 11.84
C SER A 458 -1.75 -21.92 12.66
N HIS A 459 -1.03 -22.27 13.73
CA HIS A 459 -1.38 -23.42 14.57
C HIS A 459 -2.21 -23.04 15.81
N LEU A 460 -2.06 -21.83 16.34
CA LEU A 460 -2.84 -21.35 17.49
C LEU A 460 -4.10 -20.57 17.12
N GLY A 461 -4.22 -20.13 15.86
CA GLY A 461 -5.31 -19.25 15.44
C GLY A 461 -5.52 -19.15 13.93
N GLY A 462 -6.02 -18.00 13.49
CA GLY A 462 -6.35 -17.73 12.10
C GLY A 462 -6.13 -16.27 11.70
N VAL A 463 -6.57 -15.92 10.50
CA VAL A 463 -6.45 -14.55 9.94
C VAL A 463 -7.84 -13.96 9.70
N GLY A 464 -7.97 -12.66 9.89
CA GLY A 464 -9.20 -11.93 9.60
C GLY A 464 -10.29 -12.09 10.66
N ARG A 465 -11.55 -11.94 10.24
CA ARG A 465 -12.69 -11.93 11.15
C ARG A 465 -12.90 -13.31 11.75
N GLY A 466 -12.88 -13.40 13.07
CA GLY A 466 -13.08 -14.68 13.78
C GLY A 466 -11.81 -15.51 13.94
N SER A 467 -10.62 -14.94 13.78
CA SER A 467 -9.32 -15.63 13.94
C SER A 467 -9.14 -16.47 15.21
N ARG A 468 -9.94 -16.23 16.26
CA ARG A 468 -9.90 -16.96 17.55
C ARG A 468 -10.71 -18.27 17.57
N ARG A 469 -11.42 -18.62 16.49
CA ARG A 469 -12.30 -19.79 16.44
C ARG A 469 -12.11 -20.59 15.14
N PRO A 470 -12.31 -21.92 15.18
CA PRO A 470 -12.44 -22.74 13.97
C PRO A 470 -13.63 -22.26 13.12
N LEU A 471 -13.59 -22.49 11.81
CA LEU A 471 -14.67 -22.14 10.89
C LEU A 471 -15.93 -23.00 11.17
N HIS A 472 -17.08 -22.36 11.41
CA HIS A 472 -18.38 -23.02 11.67
C HIS A 472 -19.54 -22.03 11.46
N LEU A 473 -20.78 -22.54 11.42
CA LEU A 473 -21.99 -21.72 11.60
C LEU A 473 -22.39 -21.64 13.08
N LEU A 474 -22.72 -20.44 13.53
CA LEU A 474 -23.38 -20.18 14.81
C LEU A 474 -24.56 -19.25 14.56
N ASN A 475 -25.77 -19.68 14.95
CA ASN A 475 -27.02 -18.95 14.72
C ASN A 475 -27.20 -18.54 13.24
N LYS A 476 -27.02 -19.50 12.32
CA LYS A 476 -27.09 -19.32 10.85
C LYS A 476 -26.09 -18.29 10.29
N ARG A 477 -25.04 -17.94 11.03
CA ARG A 477 -24.00 -17.01 10.59
C ARG A 477 -22.65 -17.70 10.61
N MET A 478 -21.88 -17.54 9.52
CA MET A 478 -20.49 -17.99 9.47
C MET A 478 -19.67 -17.31 10.56
N ARG A 479 -18.81 -18.09 11.22
CA ARG A 479 -17.91 -17.67 12.29
C ARG A 479 -16.60 -18.39 12.14
N GLY A 480 -15.55 -17.77 12.68
CA GLY A 480 -14.25 -18.40 12.76
C GLY A 480 -13.47 -18.33 11.45
N CYS A 481 -12.37 -19.08 11.45
CA CYS A 481 -11.40 -19.15 10.38
C CYS A 481 -10.79 -20.56 10.37
N HIS A 482 -10.50 -21.06 9.19
CA HIS A 482 -9.55 -22.15 9.00
C HIS A 482 -8.37 -21.58 8.22
N TRP A 483 -7.21 -21.51 8.86
CA TRP A 483 -5.97 -21.11 8.21
C TRP A 483 -4.98 -22.26 8.31
N GLU A 484 -4.48 -22.70 7.18
CA GLU A 484 -3.48 -23.75 7.07
C GLU A 484 -2.30 -23.21 6.29
N VAL A 485 -1.10 -23.49 6.79
CA VAL A 485 0.18 -23.17 6.17
C VAL A 485 0.90 -24.49 6.00
N THR A 486 1.29 -24.83 4.76
CA THR A 486 1.86 -26.14 4.44
C THR A 486 3.29 -26.01 3.88
N ASN A 487 4.10 -27.00 4.25
CA ASN A 487 5.41 -27.31 3.69
C ASN A 487 5.70 -28.81 3.98
N SER A 488 6.93 -29.28 3.77
CA SER A 488 7.29 -30.70 3.99
C SER A 488 7.05 -31.23 5.41
N ASN A 489 6.99 -30.36 6.43
CA ASN A 489 6.89 -30.72 7.85
C ASN A 489 5.64 -30.13 8.54
N LEU A 490 4.69 -29.57 7.77
CA LEU A 490 3.50 -28.90 8.30
C LEU A 490 2.22 -29.47 7.65
N PRO A 491 1.08 -29.45 8.37
CA PRO A 491 0.90 -28.96 9.75
C PRO A 491 1.48 -29.91 10.82
N LEU A 492 1.67 -29.41 12.04
CA LEU A 492 2.20 -30.20 13.16
C LEU A 492 1.28 -31.37 13.53
N ALA A 493 1.89 -32.51 13.84
CA ALA A 493 1.19 -33.70 14.31
C ALA A 493 0.57 -33.49 15.70
N TYR A 494 -0.34 -34.39 16.10
CA TYR A 494 -0.77 -34.50 17.50
C TYR A 494 0.37 -35.11 18.32
N ASN A 495 1.39 -34.32 18.63
CA ASN A 495 2.64 -34.78 19.22
C ASN A 495 3.21 -33.77 20.21
N GLU A 496 3.34 -34.18 21.47
CA GLU A 496 3.82 -33.31 22.55
C GLU A 496 5.23 -32.75 22.28
N ARG A 497 6.14 -33.58 21.77
CA ARG A 497 7.53 -33.18 21.51
C ARG A 497 7.61 -32.12 20.43
N GLN A 498 6.95 -32.32 19.28
CA GLN A 498 6.94 -31.34 18.18
C GLN A 498 6.43 -29.97 18.63
N TRP A 499 5.39 -29.94 19.48
CA TRP A 499 4.85 -28.70 20.02
C TRP A 499 5.80 -28.03 21.03
N LYS A 500 6.42 -28.79 21.94
CA LYS A 500 7.45 -28.27 22.85
C LYS A 500 8.67 -27.73 22.11
N ASP A 501 9.07 -28.41 21.03
CA ASP A 501 10.15 -27.97 20.15
C ASP A 501 9.80 -26.65 19.45
N LEU A 502 8.56 -26.46 18.98
CA LEU A 502 8.10 -25.18 18.42
C LEU A 502 8.30 -24.03 19.43
N PHE A 503 7.82 -24.17 20.67
CA PHE A 503 7.97 -23.13 21.69
C PHE A 503 9.44 -22.86 22.05
N THR A 504 10.25 -23.92 22.11
CA THR A 504 11.70 -23.83 22.38
C THR A 504 12.43 -23.10 21.25
N ASN A 505 12.19 -23.50 20.00
CA ASN A 505 12.78 -22.89 18.81
C ASN A 505 12.38 -21.43 18.66
N LEU A 506 11.10 -21.11 18.94
CA LEU A 506 10.63 -19.74 18.97
C LEU A 506 11.40 -18.91 20.01
N LYS A 507 11.54 -19.39 21.25
CA LYS A 507 12.30 -18.69 22.30
C LYS A 507 13.76 -18.49 21.89
N THR A 508 14.40 -19.52 21.33
CA THR A 508 15.77 -19.45 20.81
C THR A 508 15.90 -18.39 19.70
N ALA A 509 14.94 -18.32 18.77
CA ALA A 509 14.95 -17.34 17.70
C ALA A 509 14.87 -15.90 18.25
N PHE A 510 14.03 -15.65 19.26
CA PHE A 510 13.99 -14.38 19.99
C PHE A 510 15.34 -14.04 20.64
N GLN A 511 15.95 -15.02 21.32
CA GLN A 511 17.24 -14.85 22.00
C GLN A 511 18.41 -14.53 21.04
N GLN A 512 18.35 -15.00 19.79
CA GLN A 512 19.34 -14.65 18.76
C GLN A 512 19.31 -13.16 18.36
N ILE A 513 18.17 -12.48 18.52
CA ILE A 513 18.09 -11.03 18.26
C ILE A 513 18.47 -10.24 19.51
N LYS A 514 17.92 -10.65 20.65
CA LYS A 514 18.13 -9.96 21.93
C LYS A 514 18.08 -10.99 23.04
N SER A 515 19.12 -11.01 23.88
CA SER A 515 19.13 -11.83 25.09
C SER A 515 17.93 -11.49 25.98
N SER A 516 17.25 -12.53 26.47
CA SER A 516 16.08 -12.37 27.35
C SER A 516 16.50 -11.77 28.67
N THR A 517 15.69 -10.85 29.20
CA THR A 517 16.04 -10.09 30.40
C THR A 517 15.38 -10.60 31.67
N ASN A 518 14.40 -11.50 31.62
CA ASN A 518 13.77 -12.24 32.74
C ASN A 518 12.51 -12.99 32.21
N ASN A 519 11.82 -13.74 33.07
CA ASN A 519 10.46 -14.23 32.80
C ASN A 519 9.43 -13.18 33.25
N TYR A 520 8.74 -12.55 32.31
CA TYR A 520 7.71 -11.55 32.58
C TYR A 520 6.31 -12.18 32.56
N THR A 521 5.40 -11.61 33.34
CA THR A 521 3.98 -11.95 33.31
C THR A 521 3.12 -10.73 33.05
N SER A 522 2.04 -10.92 32.30
CA SER A 522 1.10 -9.87 31.95
C SER A 522 -0.34 -10.33 32.15
N SER A 523 -1.15 -9.51 32.80
CA SER A 523 -2.58 -9.75 32.86
C SER A 523 -3.24 -9.27 31.56
N PRO A 524 -4.00 -10.13 30.85
CA PRO A 524 -4.80 -9.68 29.71
C PRO A 524 -6.00 -8.79 30.11
N SER A 525 -6.10 -8.48 31.43
CA SER A 525 -7.05 -7.58 32.09
C SER A 525 -8.51 -8.08 32.07
N LYS A 526 -9.45 -7.27 32.56
CA LYS A 526 -10.87 -7.60 32.81
C LYS A 526 -11.79 -7.05 31.70
N LEU A 527 -13.10 -7.28 31.86
CA LEU A 527 -14.16 -6.81 30.96
C LEU A 527 -13.98 -5.32 30.58
N LYS A 528 -14.12 -4.98 29.29
CA LYS A 528 -13.99 -3.62 28.69
C LYS A 528 -12.58 -2.99 28.69
N GLN A 529 -11.59 -3.55 29.38
CA GLN A 529 -10.20 -3.05 29.36
C GLN A 529 -9.26 -4.13 28.83
N ARG A 530 -9.42 -4.50 27.56
CA ARG A 530 -8.66 -5.61 26.98
C ARG A 530 -7.21 -5.22 26.68
N HIS A 531 -6.26 -5.91 27.30
CA HIS A 531 -4.84 -5.79 26.99
C HIS A 531 -4.36 -6.94 26.10
N GLN A 532 -3.16 -6.86 25.55
CA GLN A 532 -2.56 -7.92 24.74
C GLN A 532 -2.51 -9.26 25.48
N ASP A 533 -2.86 -10.34 24.79
CA ASP A 533 -2.66 -11.71 25.28
C ASP A 533 -1.18 -12.05 25.26
N VAL A 534 -0.69 -12.70 26.32
CA VAL A 534 0.72 -13.05 26.50
C VAL A 534 0.86 -14.54 26.77
N LEU A 535 1.78 -15.19 26.07
CA LEU A 535 2.21 -16.58 26.32
C LEU A 535 3.27 -16.58 27.44
N ASP A 536 2.80 -16.32 28.66
CA ASP A 536 3.58 -16.41 29.89
C ASP A 536 3.18 -17.65 30.72
N LYS A 537 3.68 -17.76 31.96
CA LYS A 537 3.33 -18.85 32.88
C LYS A 537 1.84 -18.92 33.27
N ASN A 538 1.07 -17.90 32.96
CA ASN A 538 -0.38 -17.86 33.20
C ASN A 538 -1.17 -18.22 31.93
N ALA A 539 -0.52 -18.61 30.83
CA ALA A 539 -1.19 -19.11 29.64
C ALA A 539 -1.01 -20.63 29.53
N GLN A 540 -1.99 -21.32 28.96
CA GLN A 540 -1.90 -22.75 28.67
C GLN A 540 -2.28 -23.05 27.23
N VAL A 541 -1.58 -24.02 26.61
CA VAL A 541 -1.90 -24.55 25.28
C VAL A 541 -2.12 -26.06 25.39
N TRP A 542 -3.30 -26.49 24.96
CA TRP A 542 -3.75 -27.86 24.99
C TRP A 542 -3.99 -28.38 23.57
N LEU A 543 -3.63 -29.64 23.33
CA LEU A 543 -4.07 -30.39 22.17
C LEU A 543 -5.24 -31.27 22.61
N VAL A 544 -6.36 -31.23 21.88
CA VAL A 544 -7.57 -32.00 22.19
C VAL A 544 -7.94 -32.82 20.97
N LYS A 545 -8.05 -34.15 21.12
CA LYS A 545 -8.45 -35.04 20.02
C LYS A 545 -9.82 -34.64 19.48
N SER A 546 -9.97 -34.65 18.16
CA SER A 546 -11.23 -34.32 17.51
C SER A 546 -11.56 -35.36 16.44
N PRO A 547 -11.81 -36.62 16.85
CA PRO A 547 -12.12 -37.70 15.91
C PRO A 547 -13.34 -37.32 15.07
N ASN A 548 -13.33 -37.73 13.80
CA ASN A 548 -14.38 -37.45 12.82
C ASN A 548 -14.60 -35.95 12.49
N GLN A 549 -13.73 -35.04 12.95
CA GLN A 549 -13.84 -33.65 12.51
C GLN A 549 -13.60 -33.55 11.00
N ILE A 550 -14.51 -32.91 10.29
CA ILE A 550 -14.39 -32.73 8.85
C ILE A 550 -13.70 -31.39 8.55
N PRO A 551 -12.71 -31.38 7.64
CA PRO A 551 -12.06 -30.15 7.22
C PRO A 551 -13.00 -29.34 6.29
N PRO A 552 -12.83 -28.00 6.20
CA PRO A 552 -13.76 -27.13 5.48
C PRO A 552 -14.07 -27.55 4.04
N GLN A 553 -13.08 -28.11 3.34
CA GLN A 553 -13.19 -28.55 1.94
C GLN A 553 -14.12 -29.77 1.77
N LYS A 554 -14.41 -30.50 2.85
CA LYS A 554 -15.34 -31.66 2.86
C LYS A 554 -16.76 -31.28 3.27
N VAL A 555 -17.01 -30.04 3.70
CA VAL A 555 -18.36 -29.55 4.03
C VAL A 555 -19.10 -29.27 2.72
N LYS A 556 -20.17 -30.03 2.43
CA LYS A 556 -20.86 -29.91 1.13
C LYS A 556 -21.86 -28.76 1.14
N ASN A 557 -22.58 -28.58 2.24
CA ASN A 557 -23.56 -27.52 2.40
C ASN A 557 -23.37 -26.85 3.76
N TRP A 558 -22.83 -25.63 3.76
CA TRP A 558 -22.57 -24.89 5.00
C TRP A 558 -23.84 -24.58 5.78
N GLN A 559 -24.97 -24.32 5.10
CA GLN A 559 -26.22 -23.94 5.74
C GLN A 559 -26.85 -25.09 6.53
N THR A 560 -26.67 -26.34 6.09
CA THR A 560 -27.18 -27.53 6.79
C THR A 560 -26.14 -28.17 7.70
N GLU A 561 -24.89 -28.29 7.25
CA GLU A 561 -23.84 -29.02 7.98
C GLU A 561 -23.02 -28.14 8.91
N GLY A 562 -22.97 -26.82 8.68
CA GLY A 562 -22.04 -25.92 9.36
C GLY A 562 -22.25 -25.79 10.88
N THR A 563 -23.40 -26.21 11.40
CA THR A 563 -23.69 -26.23 12.85
C THR A 563 -23.35 -27.57 13.53
N ASN A 564 -23.00 -28.59 12.75
CA ASN A 564 -22.74 -29.94 13.24
C ASN A 564 -21.50 -29.99 14.14
N ALA A 565 -21.52 -30.88 15.14
CA ALA A 565 -20.37 -31.12 16.02
C ALA A 565 -19.11 -31.52 15.22
N ASN A 566 -19.28 -32.33 14.17
CA ASN A 566 -18.18 -32.75 13.29
C ASN A 566 -17.56 -31.59 12.49
N VAL A 567 -18.25 -30.45 12.33
CA VAL A 567 -17.65 -29.23 11.74
C VAL A 567 -16.96 -28.41 12.83
N LYS A 568 -17.63 -28.20 13.96
CA LYS A 568 -17.11 -27.41 15.09
C LYS A 568 -15.84 -28.01 15.71
N GLY A 569 -15.79 -29.33 15.81
CA GLY A 569 -14.78 -30.09 16.54
C GLY A 569 -15.03 -30.15 18.05
N THR A 570 -14.38 -31.12 18.71
CA THR A 570 -14.65 -31.51 20.11
C THR A 570 -14.51 -30.35 21.10
N ALA A 571 -13.39 -29.64 21.09
CA ALA A 571 -13.11 -28.57 22.04
C ALA A 571 -14.04 -27.37 21.85
N LEU A 572 -14.38 -27.02 20.60
CA LEU A 572 -15.31 -25.92 20.33
C LEU A 572 -16.75 -26.28 20.69
N ASP A 573 -17.19 -27.50 20.38
CA ASP A 573 -18.52 -27.98 20.74
C ASP A 573 -18.71 -27.96 22.25
N PHE A 574 -17.71 -28.48 22.98
CA PHE A 574 -17.65 -28.42 24.44
C PHE A 574 -17.65 -26.96 24.96
N PHE A 575 -16.84 -26.08 24.37
CA PHE A 575 -16.77 -24.66 24.76
C PHE A 575 -18.12 -23.93 24.61
N TYR A 576 -18.92 -24.26 23.59
CA TYR A 576 -20.24 -23.65 23.40
C TYR A 576 -21.37 -24.33 24.17
N GLY A 577 -21.20 -25.60 24.54
CA GLY A 577 -22.17 -26.34 25.35
C GLY A 577 -22.30 -25.84 26.78
N ASP A 578 -21.32 -25.06 27.26
CA ASP A 578 -21.29 -24.57 28.64
C ASP A 578 -21.21 -23.04 28.73
N THR A 579 -22.20 -22.45 29.43
CA THR A 579 -22.30 -21.00 29.62
C THR A 579 -21.18 -20.42 30.49
N ARG A 580 -20.48 -21.25 31.28
CA ARG A 580 -19.30 -20.85 32.08
C ARG A 580 -18.15 -20.36 31.21
N PHE A 581 -18.00 -20.92 30.01
CA PHE A 581 -16.87 -20.64 29.11
C PHE A 581 -17.21 -19.64 28.01
N LYS A 582 -18.49 -19.48 27.69
CA LYS A 582 -18.95 -18.58 26.64
C LYS A 582 -19.18 -17.16 27.17
N GLY A 583 -18.68 -16.18 26.42
CA GLY A 583 -18.95 -14.77 26.68
C GLY A 583 -20.43 -14.42 26.80
N MET A 584 -20.74 -13.52 27.72
CA MET A 584 -22.10 -13.06 27.95
C MET A 584 -22.73 -12.46 26.68
N SER A 585 -23.90 -12.97 26.30
CA SER A 585 -24.72 -12.49 25.17
C SER A 585 -26.18 -12.58 25.56
N ASN A 586 -26.93 -11.48 25.44
CA ASN A 586 -28.35 -11.39 25.81
C ASN A 586 -28.65 -11.89 27.25
N GLY A 587 -27.79 -11.57 28.21
CA GLY A 587 -27.96 -11.95 29.62
C GLY A 587 -27.48 -13.36 29.99
N THR A 588 -27.09 -14.19 29.01
CA THR A 588 -26.61 -15.56 29.25
C THR A 588 -25.13 -15.69 28.94
N GLY A 589 -24.37 -16.38 29.81
CA GLY A 589 -22.93 -16.61 29.66
C GLY A 589 -22.10 -15.92 30.75
N ASN A 590 -20.77 -16.01 30.64
CA ASN A 590 -19.83 -15.46 31.59
C ASN A 590 -19.15 -14.19 31.05
N ALA A 591 -19.20 -13.10 31.81
CA ALA A 591 -18.58 -11.83 31.43
C ALA A 591 -17.04 -11.85 31.51
N ASN A 592 -16.44 -12.69 32.37
CA ASN A 592 -15.01 -12.66 32.68
C ASN A 592 -14.13 -13.45 31.70
N VAL A 593 -14.75 -14.25 30.84
CA VAL A 593 -14.08 -15.09 29.83
C VAL A 593 -14.03 -14.43 28.43
N GLY A 594 -14.61 -13.22 28.31
CA GLY A 594 -14.68 -12.47 27.06
C GLY A 594 -15.53 -13.18 26.00
N GLY A 595 -15.51 -12.71 24.75
CA GLY A 595 -16.35 -13.24 23.66
C GLY A 595 -17.62 -12.43 23.40
N ALA A 596 -17.77 -11.29 24.07
CA ALA A 596 -18.79 -10.27 23.78
C ALA A 596 -18.23 -9.17 22.85
N LEU A 597 -19.11 -8.34 22.28
CA LEU A 597 -18.70 -7.20 21.47
C LEU A 597 -17.76 -6.28 22.28
N GLY A 598 -16.63 -5.89 21.71
CA GLY A 598 -15.62 -5.05 22.36
C GLY A 598 -14.70 -5.77 23.36
N THR A 599 -15.02 -7.01 23.78
CA THR A 599 -14.13 -7.81 24.65
C THR A 599 -13.84 -9.17 24.01
N PRO A 600 -12.78 -9.29 23.19
CA PRO A 600 -12.36 -10.55 22.60
C PRO A 600 -12.13 -11.67 23.63
N SER A 601 -12.53 -12.90 23.29
CA SER A 601 -12.43 -14.10 24.15
C SER A 601 -11.00 -14.41 24.57
N PHE A 602 -10.75 -14.67 25.86
CA PHE A 602 -9.41 -15.09 26.35
C PHE A 602 -9.01 -16.51 25.94
N VAL A 603 -9.94 -17.27 25.37
CA VAL A 603 -9.67 -18.58 24.77
C VAL A 603 -9.56 -18.44 23.25
N TRP A 604 -8.57 -19.09 22.65
CA TRP A 604 -8.47 -19.34 21.21
C TRP A 604 -8.61 -20.84 20.97
N ILE A 605 -9.32 -21.21 19.89
CA ILE A 605 -9.46 -22.60 19.47
C ILE A 605 -9.15 -22.68 17.98
N LYS A 606 -8.33 -23.64 17.58
CA LYS A 606 -7.94 -23.88 16.19
C LYS A 606 -8.02 -25.36 15.86
N SER A 607 -8.67 -25.72 14.76
CA SER A 607 -8.62 -27.09 14.23
C SER A 607 -7.40 -27.29 13.34
N ILE A 608 -6.73 -28.42 13.51
CA ILE A 608 -5.59 -28.88 12.74
C ILE A 608 -5.94 -30.24 12.13
N PHE A 609 -5.56 -30.43 10.86
CA PHE A 609 -5.84 -31.65 10.09
C PHE A 609 -4.53 -32.23 9.55
N PRO A 610 -3.74 -32.95 10.38
CA PRO A 610 -2.45 -33.48 9.96
C PRO A 610 -2.57 -34.55 8.89
N TYR A 611 -1.51 -34.71 8.10
CA TYR A 611 -1.45 -35.78 7.11
C TYR A 611 -1.43 -37.15 7.80
N GLN A 612 -2.35 -38.05 7.40
CA GLN A 612 -2.45 -39.44 7.89
C GLN A 612 -2.62 -39.60 9.41
N GLN A 613 -3.07 -38.58 10.14
CA GLN A 613 -3.46 -38.68 11.55
C GLN A 613 -4.88 -38.18 11.76
N GLU A 614 -5.44 -38.51 12.92
CA GLU A 614 -6.73 -37.95 13.32
C GLU A 614 -6.64 -36.42 13.52
N PRO A 615 -7.69 -35.67 13.13
CA PRO A 615 -7.79 -34.25 13.43
C PRO A 615 -7.78 -33.98 14.93
N TYR A 616 -7.25 -32.82 15.30
CA TYR A 616 -7.27 -32.34 16.67
C TYR A 616 -7.51 -30.83 16.73
N GLN A 617 -7.86 -30.33 17.90
CA GLN A 617 -8.00 -28.91 18.17
C GLN A 617 -6.96 -28.44 19.16
N VAL A 618 -6.35 -27.30 18.86
CA VAL A 618 -5.46 -26.57 19.75
C VAL A 618 -6.30 -25.55 20.52
N VAL A 619 -6.22 -25.60 21.83
CA VAL A 619 -6.90 -24.67 22.74
C VAL A 619 -5.85 -23.85 23.47
N THR A 620 -5.84 -22.53 23.25
CA THR A 620 -4.99 -21.60 23.99
C THR A 620 -5.83 -20.80 24.96
N ILE A 621 -5.48 -20.83 26.25
CA ILE A 621 -6.18 -20.12 27.32
C ILE A 621 -5.21 -19.09 27.89
N PHE A 622 -5.57 -17.81 27.85
CA PHE A 622 -4.76 -16.72 28.40
C PHE A 622 -5.26 -16.28 29.79
N GLY A 623 -4.33 -16.05 30.71
CA GLY A 623 -4.64 -15.55 32.06
C GLY A 623 -5.39 -16.57 32.93
N CYS A 624 -4.90 -17.80 32.98
CA CYS A 624 -5.34 -18.89 33.85
C CYS A 624 -5.14 -18.61 35.36
N ASP A 625 -4.54 -17.47 35.71
CA ASP A 625 -4.56 -16.91 37.07
C ASP A 625 -5.95 -16.40 37.48
N HIS A 626 -6.85 -16.17 36.51
CA HIS A 626 -8.26 -15.85 36.78
C HIS A 626 -9.10 -17.12 36.99
N PRO A 627 -9.88 -17.25 38.10
CA PRO A 627 -10.65 -18.45 38.42
C PRO A 627 -11.57 -18.95 37.30
N ASP A 628 -12.36 -18.05 36.70
CA ASP A 628 -13.29 -18.41 35.61
C ASP A 628 -12.60 -18.93 34.35
N ARG A 629 -11.35 -18.49 34.11
CA ARG A 629 -10.57 -18.93 32.95
C ARG A 629 -9.87 -20.25 33.23
N LEU A 630 -9.37 -20.40 34.47
CA LEU A 630 -8.81 -21.65 34.97
C LEU A 630 -9.83 -22.80 34.92
N GLN A 631 -11.11 -22.52 35.13
CA GLN A 631 -12.15 -23.54 35.11
C GLN A 631 -12.19 -24.32 33.79
N TYR A 632 -11.95 -23.65 32.65
CA TYR A 632 -11.90 -24.34 31.36
C TYR A 632 -10.67 -25.26 31.26
N ALA A 633 -9.50 -24.80 31.73
CA ALA A 633 -8.29 -25.61 31.79
C ALA A 633 -8.47 -26.86 32.69
N GLN A 634 -9.20 -26.73 33.81
CA GLN A 634 -9.51 -27.86 34.69
C GLN A 634 -10.37 -28.92 34.00
N GLU A 635 -11.31 -28.51 33.14
CA GLU A 635 -12.07 -29.47 32.34
C GLU A 635 -11.20 -30.16 31.28
N LEU A 636 -10.24 -29.45 30.66
CA LEU A 636 -9.28 -30.06 29.73
C LEU A 636 -8.33 -31.04 30.44
N ASP A 637 -7.95 -30.78 31.70
CA ASP A 637 -7.16 -31.73 32.50
C ASP A 637 -7.92 -33.04 32.77
N LYS A 638 -9.25 -32.99 32.90
CA LYS A 638 -10.06 -34.22 32.99
C LYS A 638 -9.97 -35.03 31.68
N LEU A 639 -9.96 -34.37 30.53
CA LEU A 639 -9.75 -35.02 29.22
C LEU A 639 -8.33 -35.59 29.09
N ARG A 640 -7.32 -34.94 29.69
CA ARG A 640 -5.96 -35.48 29.74
C ARG A 640 -5.90 -36.80 30.49
N LYS A 641 -6.61 -36.91 31.62
CA LYS A 641 -6.69 -38.15 32.43
C LYS A 641 -7.31 -39.32 31.67
N SER A 642 -8.12 -39.07 30.63
CA SER A 642 -8.69 -40.08 29.72
C SER A 642 -7.96 -40.18 28.37
N ASN A 643 -6.74 -39.64 28.27
CA ASN A 643 -5.90 -39.66 27.06
C ASN A 643 -6.57 -39.01 25.82
N GLN A 644 -7.43 -38.01 26.06
CA GLN A 644 -8.13 -37.22 25.02
C GLN A 644 -7.53 -35.83 24.83
N ALA A 645 -6.64 -35.39 25.73
CA ALA A 645 -5.94 -34.12 25.63
C ALA A 645 -4.48 -34.20 26.12
N ILE A 646 -3.63 -33.28 25.64
CA ILE A 646 -2.23 -33.12 26.06
C ILE A 646 -1.98 -31.64 26.36
N LEU A 647 -1.34 -31.34 27.50
CA LEU A 647 -0.83 -30.00 27.80
C LEU A 647 0.57 -29.85 27.19
N VAL A 648 0.75 -28.88 26.29
CA VAL A 648 2.03 -28.67 25.58
C VAL A 648 2.73 -27.36 25.94
N PHE A 649 2.03 -26.46 26.62
CA PHE A 649 2.56 -25.22 27.19
C PHE A 649 1.71 -24.86 28.41
N GLY A 650 2.30 -24.47 29.53
CA GLY A 650 1.57 -24.14 30.75
C GLY A 650 2.45 -24.06 31.97
#